data_AF-A0A1Y6EDS9-F1
#
_entry.id   AF-A0A1Y6EDS9-F1
#
_cell.length_a   1.000
_cell.length_b   1.000
_cell.length_c   1.000
_cell.angle_alpha   90.00
_cell.angle_beta   90.00
_cell.angle_gamma   90.00
#
_symmetry.space_group_name_H-M   'P 1'
#
loop_
_entity.id
_entity.type
_entity.pdbx_description
1 polymer ?
#
loop_
_entity_poly.entity_id
_entity_poly.type
_entity_poly.pdbx_seq_one_letter_code
_entity_poly.pdbx_strand_id
1 'polypeptide(L)'
;MFDFTVLLRRFARDESGVFAVLFGLMAIILVALGGATVDYVSLEQSRQRAQIALDAAALALQPDIYTKTEAQLEVLAEALLLERIGDARITASIDEVVKNEDLGSLHLEATLQMPTMFVSLVGVQDMGARVVSEAIHGETDLEVAVALDLSGSMAQSIPDGRGGTTTKIASLKTALNEMIELLVQNDQSPTYSKMALVPYSQAVNVGTYANAVRGAIVQPTAISNITWSTGTAKTITGAARSANNQPVTITTSTNHGFANGDYVYISGVNGTTQVNNKIYQIATTNDAKKFTLNGTTTGTFGTYATPNAGSVTKCLVATCELVVTSNNHGLSINAEAYITGVVGMNSYSSVSPSYESYSSVATDAKNSNGSTRADNTAYNWINNNTSDQDYAFLVWKIGATTTNTFVLPGTARTNGKNYGTYTSGGTVACVVQGCSQYLFTNPYSSTAWYGQNAGNTSKRRHVISTCVTERDVNTFTDASYLTTPVGRNYASSNNPCLTDTILPLTATKGANLATNLNKATLHGVANTLAATGSTGGQIGVAWAWYLLSANFNGPWPVASRPASRTATPPVAKALVIMTDGEYNSIYRNGVIAQNSTSGSGSGYSMIGENANNGSSYEQTAQLCAAIKATGITIYTVGLAIDDKPVAQELMRNCASDSTKAYVAGTGQALSTVFEHIAGQLSNLRLSR
;
A
#
# COMPACT_ATOMS: atom_id res chain seq x y z
N MET A 1 -48.60 101.58 -53.88
CA MET A 1 -49.14 100.89 -52.68
C MET A 1 -50.18 99.84 -53.09
N PHE A 2 -49.83 98.98 -54.05
CA PHE A 2 -50.63 97.85 -54.52
C PHE A 2 -49.62 96.72 -54.74
N ASP A 3 -49.49 95.79 -53.78
CA ASP A 3 -49.04 94.41 -54.04
C ASP A 3 -48.84 93.53 -52.79
N PHE A 4 -49.00 94.06 -51.57
CA PHE A 4 -48.84 93.22 -50.36
C PHE A 4 -50.05 92.29 -50.10
N THR A 5 -51.24 92.70 -50.53
CA THR A 5 -52.50 91.96 -50.29
C THR A 5 -52.68 90.75 -51.22
N VAL A 6 -52.06 90.76 -52.40
CA VAL A 6 -52.09 89.63 -53.36
C VAL A 6 -51.14 88.51 -52.91
N LEU A 7 -49.97 88.86 -52.37
CA LEU A 7 -49.01 87.92 -51.77
C LEU A 7 -49.57 87.20 -50.53
N LEU A 8 -50.25 87.93 -49.64
CA LEU A 8 -50.91 87.34 -48.45
C LEU A 8 -52.07 86.39 -48.80
N ARG A 9 -52.83 86.69 -49.86
CA ARG A 9 -53.88 85.77 -50.36
C ARG A 9 -53.33 84.51 -51.02
N ARG A 10 -52.11 84.57 -51.60
CA ARG A 10 -51.40 83.38 -52.11
C ARG A 10 -50.84 82.53 -50.97
N PHE A 11 -50.27 83.15 -49.93
CA PHE A 11 -49.76 82.45 -48.75
C PHE A 11 -50.88 81.75 -47.96
N ALA A 12 -52.05 82.39 -47.82
CA ALA A 12 -53.21 81.78 -47.14
C ALA A 12 -53.89 80.64 -47.92
N ARG A 13 -53.55 80.44 -49.21
CA ARG A 13 -54.05 79.35 -50.07
C ARG A 13 -52.98 78.29 -50.37
N ASP A 14 -51.80 78.39 -49.76
CA ASP A 14 -50.69 77.48 -50.01
C ASP A 14 -50.78 76.23 -49.11
N GLU A 15 -51.31 75.14 -49.65
CA GLU A 15 -51.45 73.85 -48.95
C GLU A 15 -50.13 73.06 -48.85
N SER A 16 -49.05 73.57 -49.45
CA SER A 16 -47.72 72.92 -49.48
C SER A 16 -47.05 72.82 -48.10
N GLY A 17 -47.51 73.60 -47.11
CA GLY A 17 -46.98 73.61 -45.74
C GLY A 17 -47.58 72.55 -44.81
N VAL A 18 -48.78 72.02 -45.11
CA VAL A 18 -49.46 71.02 -44.26
C VAL A 18 -48.67 69.71 -44.21
N PHE A 19 -48.04 69.33 -45.33
CA PHE A 19 -47.15 68.17 -45.39
C PHE A 19 -45.93 68.34 -44.47
N ALA A 20 -45.32 69.53 -44.41
CA ALA A 20 -44.18 69.79 -43.54
C ALA A 20 -44.55 69.72 -42.05
N VAL A 21 -45.75 70.19 -41.68
CA VAL A 21 -46.26 70.11 -40.30
C VAL A 21 -46.61 68.66 -39.91
N LEU A 22 -47.29 67.90 -40.79
CA LEU A 22 -47.57 66.48 -40.57
C LEU A 22 -46.30 65.62 -40.55
N PHE A 23 -45.34 65.91 -41.44
CA PHE A 23 -44.03 65.25 -41.47
C PHE A 23 -43.23 65.56 -40.20
N GLY A 24 -43.21 66.82 -39.73
CA GLY A 24 -42.55 67.19 -38.48
C GLY A 24 -43.14 66.45 -37.26
N LEU A 25 -44.47 66.35 -37.17
CA LEU A 25 -45.15 65.60 -36.12
C LEU A 25 -44.91 64.09 -36.20
N MET A 26 -45.00 63.49 -37.39
CA MET A 26 -44.73 62.06 -37.60
C MET A 26 -43.25 61.70 -37.42
N ALA A 27 -42.32 62.57 -37.81
CA ALA A 27 -40.89 62.37 -37.64
C ALA A 27 -40.52 62.28 -36.15
N ILE A 28 -41.13 63.12 -35.29
CA ILE A 28 -40.95 63.04 -33.84
C ILE A 28 -41.43 61.68 -33.30
N ILE A 29 -42.59 61.21 -33.76
CA ILE A 29 -43.16 59.91 -33.33
C ILE A 29 -42.28 58.74 -33.80
N LEU A 30 -41.79 58.77 -35.05
CA LEU A 30 -40.94 57.72 -35.61
C LEU A 30 -39.56 57.69 -34.94
N VAL A 31 -38.97 58.85 -34.64
CA VAL A 31 -37.71 58.96 -33.90
C VAL A 31 -37.91 58.50 -32.46
N ALA A 32 -39.03 58.84 -31.81
CA ALA A 32 -39.34 58.35 -30.46
C ALA A 32 -39.52 56.83 -30.42
N LEU A 33 -40.23 56.24 -31.39
CA LEU A 33 -40.42 54.78 -31.49
C LEU A 33 -39.12 54.04 -31.81
N GLY A 34 -38.36 54.52 -32.80
CA GLY A 34 -37.04 53.96 -33.13
C GLY A 34 -36.06 54.10 -31.98
N GLY A 35 -36.05 55.26 -31.34
CA GLY A 35 -35.25 55.55 -30.16
C GLY A 35 -35.59 54.67 -28.95
N ALA A 36 -36.88 54.41 -28.71
CA ALA A 36 -37.34 53.50 -27.67
C ALA A 36 -36.81 52.07 -27.87
N THR A 37 -36.67 51.61 -29.10
CA THR A 37 -36.05 50.29 -29.36
C THR A 37 -34.57 50.27 -29.02
N VAL A 38 -33.84 51.36 -29.29
CA VAL A 38 -32.41 51.47 -28.95
C VAL A 38 -32.22 51.51 -27.43
N ASP A 39 -33.04 52.30 -26.73
CA ASP A 39 -32.99 52.38 -25.28
C ASP A 39 -33.37 51.05 -24.61
N TYR A 40 -34.37 50.34 -25.14
CA TYR A 40 -34.74 49.00 -24.66
C TYR A 40 -33.62 47.96 -24.89
N VAL A 41 -33.00 47.94 -26.07
CA VAL A 41 -31.87 47.03 -26.35
C VAL A 41 -30.69 47.35 -25.44
N SER A 42 -30.43 48.63 -25.18
CA SER A 42 -29.38 49.06 -24.26
C SER A 42 -29.69 48.64 -22.82
N LEU A 43 -30.96 48.72 -22.40
CA LEU A 43 -31.44 48.22 -21.11
C LEU A 43 -31.24 46.73 -20.96
N GLU A 44 -31.62 45.94 -21.96
CA GLU A 44 -31.50 44.49 -21.88
C GLU A 44 -30.03 44.04 -21.87
N GLN A 45 -29.15 44.70 -22.63
CA GLN A 45 -27.70 44.45 -22.57
C GLN A 45 -27.12 44.77 -21.19
N SER A 46 -27.52 45.90 -20.60
CA SER A 46 -27.11 46.31 -19.25
C SER A 46 -27.62 45.33 -18.19
N ARG A 47 -28.89 44.90 -18.30
CA ARG A 47 -29.50 43.90 -17.42
C ARG A 47 -28.73 42.57 -17.46
N GLN A 48 -28.38 42.07 -18.65
CA GLN A 48 -27.60 40.83 -18.79
C GLN A 48 -26.21 40.93 -18.15
N ARG A 49 -25.50 42.06 -18.33
CA ARG A 49 -24.21 42.29 -17.69
C ARG A 49 -24.35 42.37 -16.17
N ALA A 50 -25.36 43.09 -15.69
CA ALA A 50 -25.65 43.20 -14.27
C ALA A 50 -26.00 41.85 -13.65
N GLN A 51 -26.73 40.98 -14.36
CA GLN A 51 -27.01 39.61 -13.90
C GLN A 51 -25.71 38.80 -13.73
N ILE A 52 -24.83 38.80 -14.74
CA ILE A 52 -23.53 38.11 -14.66
C ILE A 52 -22.66 38.65 -13.52
N ALA A 53 -22.71 39.97 -13.30
CA ALA A 53 -22.00 40.63 -12.21
C ALA A 53 -22.57 40.25 -10.84
N LEU A 54 -23.90 40.22 -10.69
CA LEU A 54 -24.57 39.82 -9.46
C LEU A 54 -24.34 38.34 -9.14
N ASP A 55 -24.38 37.45 -10.14
CA ASP A 55 -24.05 36.03 -9.97
C ASP A 55 -22.61 35.85 -9.44
N ALA A 56 -21.66 36.63 -9.98
CA ALA A 56 -20.28 36.61 -9.52
C ALA A 56 -20.13 37.14 -8.09
N ALA A 57 -20.90 38.18 -7.73
CA ALA A 57 -20.91 38.75 -6.39
C ALA A 57 -21.50 37.76 -5.36
N ALA A 58 -22.64 37.13 -5.68
CA ALA A 58 -23.27 36.12 -4.82
C ALA A 58 -22.30 34.97 -4.50
N LEU A 59 -21.58 34.46 -5.51
CA LEU A 59 -20.59 33.40 -5.30
C LEU A 59 -19.36 33.83 -4.51
N ALA A 60 -18.86 35.04 -4.77
CA ALA A 60 -17.68 35.55 -4.09
C ALA A 60 -17.94 35.81 -2.61
N LEU A 61 -19.17 36.20 -2.27
CA LEU A 61 -19.57 36.58 -0.93
C LEU A 61 -20.28 35.46 -0.15
N GLN A 62 -20.71 34.38 -0.81
CA GLN A 62 -21.31 33.22 -0.14
C GLN A 62 -20.45 32.69 1.02
N PRO A 63 -19.11 32.53 0.90
CA PRO A 63 -18.29 32.05 2.03
C PRO A 63 -18.29 32.99 3.24
N ASP A 64 -18.55 34.28 3.03
CA ASP A 64 -18.49 35.31 4.06
C ASP A 64 -19.77 35.36 4.92
N ILE A 65 -20.84 34.62 4.58
CA ILE A 65 -22.11 34.65 5.33
C ILE A 65 -21.95 34.28 6.82
N TYR A 66 -20.96 33.46 7.16
CA TYR A 66 -20.67 33.01 8.53
C TYR A 66 -19.85 34.02 9.35
N THR A 67 -19.25 35.02 8.69
CA THR A 67 -18.34 35.97 9.34
C THR A 67 -18.80 37.43 9.21
N LYS A 68 -19.70 37.72 8.27
CA LYS A 68 -20.22 39.06 7.99
C LYS A 68 -21.72 39.16 8.25
N THR A 69 -22.17 40.37 8.58
CA THR A 69 -23.59 40.72 8.65
C THR A 69 -24.15 41.01 7.27
N GLU A 70 -25.48 40.97 7.11
CA GLU A 70 -26.14 41.29 5.83
C GLU A 70 -25.78 42.71 5.35
N ALA A 71 -25.73 43.69 6.24
CA ALA A 71 -25.31 45.05 5.91
C ALA A 71 -23.85 45.15 5.41
N GLN A 72 -22.96 44.28 5.87
CA GLN A 72 -21.59 44.22 5.37
C GLN A 72 -21.51 43.53 4.00
N LEU A 73 -22.33 42.49 3.80
CA LEU A 73 -22.45 41.79 2.52
C LEU A 73 -23.07 42.69 1.45
N GLU A 74 -24.05 43.52 1.80
CA GLU A 74 -24.67 44.51 0.93
C GLU A 74 -23.64 45.48 0.34
N VAL A 75 -22.82 46.10 1.19
CA VAL A 75 -21.76 47.04 0.77
C VAL A 75 -20.74 46.36 -0.16
N LEU A 76 -20.36 45.12 0.14
CA LEU A 76 -19.42 44.37 -0.69
C LEU A 76 -20.05 43.93 -2.02
N ALA A 77 -21.31 43.50 -1.99
CA ALA A 77 -22.05 43.07 -3.17
C ALA A 77 -22.26 44.23 -4.14
N GLU A 78 -22.63 45.41 -3.63
CA GLU A 78 -22.78 46.63 -4.41
C GLU A 78 -21.45 47.05 -5.04
N ALA A 79 -20.35 47.02 -4.29
CA ALA A 79 -19.02 47.32 -4.81
C ALA A 79 -18.61 46.38 -5.96
N LEU A 80 -18.81 45.06 -5.78
CA LEU A 80 -18.53 44.07 -6.82
C LEU A 80 -19.43 44.23 -8.04
N LEU A 81 -20.70 44.54 -7.83
CA LEU A 81 -21.68 44.77 -8.90
C LEU A 81 -21.30 45.97 -9.76
N LEU A 82 -21.00 47.12 -9.12
CA LEU A 82 -20.60 48.35 -9.82
C LEU A 82 -19.27 48.18 -10.56
N GLU A 83 -18.29 47.53 -9.94
CA GLU A 83 -16.99 47.24 -10.57
C GLU A 83 -17.16 46.42 -11.85
N ARG A 84 -18.05 45.42 -11.82
CA ARG A 84 -18.25 44.48 -12.94
C ARG A 84 -19.19 44.99 -14.03
N ILE A 85 -20.12 45.89 -13.72
CA ILE A 85 -20.93 46.59 -14.73
C ILE A 85 -20.04 47.50 -15.58
N GLY A 86 -19.08 48.21 -14.95
CA GLY A 86 -18.02 48.94 -15.65
C GLY A 86 -18.50 50.11 -16.54
N ASP A 87 -19.74 50.58 -16.39
CA ASP A 87 -20.30 51.74 -17.08
C ASP A 87 -20.76 52.78 -16.06
N ALA A 88 -20.09 53.94 -16.05
CA ALA A 88 -20.33 55.03 -15.10
C ALA A 88 -21.70 55.70 -15.25
N ARG A 89 -22.44 55.39 -16.32
CA ARG A 89 -23.81 55.92 -16.55
C ARG A 89 -24.88 55.07 -15.89
N ILE A 90 -24.55 53.86 -15.45
CA ILE A 90 -25.49 52.93 -14.83
C ILE A 90 -25.35 53.08 -13.31
N THR A 91 -26.45 53.39 -12.64
CA THR A 91 -26.52 53.27 -11.19
C THR A 91 -27.09 51.89 -10.84
N ALA A 92 -26.50 51.22 -9.85
CA ALA A 92 -26.97 49.94 -9.36
C ALA A 92 -26.89 49.95 -7.84
N SER A 93 -27.94 49.45 -7.19
CA SER A 93 -28.01 49.31 -5.74
C SER A 93 -28.51 47.91 -5.39
N ILE A 94 -28.03 47.36 -4.28
CA ILE A 94 -28.58 46.13 -3.71
C ILE A 94 -29.86 46.49 -2.94
N ASP A 95 -30.96 45.84 -3.27
CA ASP A 95 -32.27 46.08 -2.64
C ASP A 95 -32.51 45.14 -1.46
N GLU A 96 -32.01 43.91 -1.55
CA GLU A 96 -32.20 42.87 -0.55
C GLU A 96 -30.99 41.95 -0.46
N VAL A 97 -30.60 41.62 0.77
CA VAL A 97 -29.62 40.59 1.10
C VAL A 97 -30.26 39.66 2.13
N VAL A 98 -30.45 38.40 1.77
CA VAL A 98 -30.92 37.38 2.72
C VAL A 98 -29.86 36.30 2.81
N LYS A 99 -29.31 36.10 4.02
CA LYS A 99 -28.46 34.94 4.29
C LYS A 99 -29.21 33.87 5.06
N ASN A 100 -29.03 32.62 4.68
CA ASN A 100 -29.47 31.47 5.45
C ASN A 100 -28.25 30.64 5.85
N GLU A 101 -27.84 30.73 7.10
CA GLU A 101 -26.66 30.02 7.60
C GLU A 101 -26.88 28.49 7.69
N ASP A 102 -28.12 28.05 7.89
CA ASP A 102 -28.50 26.64 7.98
C ASP A 102 -28.45 25.95 6.60
N LEU A 103 -28.97 26.62 5.57
CA LEU A 103 -28.95 26.16 4.17
C LEU A 103 -27.69 26.58 3.42
N GLY A 104 -26.85 27.43 4.02
CA GLY A 104 -25.67 28.02 3.39
C GLY A 104 -26.00 28.90 2.17
N SER A 105 -27.20 29.49 2.09
CA SER A 105 -27.61 30.29 0.94
C SER A 105 -27.39 31.80 1.16
N LEU A 106 -27.03 32.49 0.07
CA LEU A 106 -26.96 33.94 -0.03
C LEU A 106 -27.80 34.39 -1.22
N HIS A 107 -28.93 35.02 -0.93
CA HIS A 107 -29.81 35.64 -1.92
C HIS A 107 -29.53 37.13 -1.98
N LEU A 108 -29.30 37.63 -3.20
CA LEU A 108 -29.06 39.04 -3.50
C LEU A 108 -30.07 39.51 -4.55
N GLU A 109 -30.67 40.67 -4.30
CA GLU A 109 -31.47 41.37 -5.29
C GLU A 109 -30.88 42.75 -5.55
N ALA A 110 -30.86 43.16 -6.82
CA ALA A 110 -30.36 44.47 -7.20
C ALA A 110 -31.26 45.13 -8.23
N THR A 111 -31.38 46.45 -8.13
CA THR A 111 -32.01 47.30 -9.15
C THR A 111 -30.95 48.12 -9.84
N LEU A 112 -30.96 48.07 -11.18
CA LEU A 112 -30.18 48.95 -12.03
C LEU A 112 -31.06 50.04 -12.62
N GLN A 113 -30.53 51.24 -12.78
CA GLN A 113 -31.13 52.35 -13.50
C GLN A 113 -30.14 52.88 -14.53
N MET A 114 -30.64 53.22 -15.70
CA MET A 114 -29.85 53.81 -16.77
C MET A 114 -30.60 54.94 -17.48
N PRO A 115 -29.87 56.00 -17.86
CA PRO A 115 -30.46 57.12 -18.57
C PRO A 115 -30.87 56.70 -19.99
N THR A 116 -32.03 57.16 -20.43
CA THR A 116 -32.53 56.93 -21.79
C THR A 116 -31.99 58.00 -22.75
N MET A 117 -31.57 57.58 -23.94
CA MET A 117 -30.98 58.48 -24.94
C MET A 117 -32.05 59.16 -25.80
N PHE A 118 -33.14 58.45 -26.11
CA PHE A 118 -34.18 58.92 -27.01
C PHE A 118 -35.55 59.01 -26.36
N VAL A 119 -35.89 58.09 -25.45
CA VAL A 119 -37.16 58.14 -24.69
C VAL A 119 -37.19 59.35 -23.74
N SER A 120 -36.02 59.91 -23.39
CA SER A 120 -35.93 61.16 -22.63
C SER A 120 -36.58 62.34 -23.34
N LEU A 121 -36.67 62.34 -24.68
CA LEU A 121 -37.36 63.38 -25.46
C LEU A 121 -38.89 63.36 -25.24
N VAL A 122 -39.45 62.25 -24.79
CA VAL A 122 -40.88 62.09 -24.45
C VAL A 122 -41.14 62.07 -22.95
N GLY A 123 -40.14 62.42 -22.13
CA GLY A 123 -40.30 62.69 -20.70
C GLY A 123 -39.91 61.57 -19.72
N VAL A 124 -39.39 60.43 -20.21
CA VAL A 124 -38.89 59.34 -19.34
C VAL A 124 -37.37 59.40 -19.32
N GLN A 125 -36.77 59.92 -18.25
CA GLN A 125 -35.33 60.16 -18.19
C GLN A 125 -34.51 58.89 -17.91
N ASP A 126 -35.07 57.95 -17.15
CA ASP A 126 -34.38 56.73 -16.75
C ASP A 126 -35.26 55.49 -16.94
N MET A 127 -34.64 54.36 -17.25
CA MET A 127 -35.26 53.05 -17.25
C MET A 127 -34.47 52.12 -16.34
N GLY A 128 -35.18 51.28 -15.58
CA GLY A 128 -34.55 50.33 -14.67
C GLY A 128 -34.94 48.89 -14.92
N ALA A 129 -34.12 47.99 -14.39
CA ALA A 129 -34.37 46.55 -14.38
C ALA A 129 -33.95 45.96 -13.03
N ARG A 130 -34.65 44.89 -12.62
CA ARG A 130 -34.32 44.12 -11.43
C ARG A 130 -33.61 42.83 -11.82
N VAL A 131 -32.53 42.51 -11.12
CA VAL A 131 -31.76 41.27 -11.24
C VAL A 131 -31.70 40.59 -9.88
N VAL A 132 -31.67 39.27 -9.89
CA VAL A 132 -31.72 38.44 -8.68
C VAL A 132 -30.72 37.32 -8.84
N SER A 133 -29.93 37.04 -7.82
CA SER A 133 -29.03 35.90 -7.77
C SER A 133 -29.09 35.24 -6.41
N GLU A 134 -29.07 33.91 -6.39
CA GLU A 134 -28.88 33.13 -5.18
C GLU A 134 -27.62 32.27 -5.37
N ALA A 135 -26.80 32.15 -4.33
CA ALA A 135 -25.69 31.21 -4.29
C ALA A 135 -25.86 30.31 -3.06
N ILE A 136 -25.84 29.00 -3.27
CA ILE A 136 -26.02 28.01 -2.20
C ILE A 136 -24.71 27.27 -1.97
N HIS A 137 -24.31 27.10 -0.70
CA HIS A 137 -23.20 26.21 -0.36
C HIS A 137 -23.48 24.83 -0.95
N GLY A 138 -22.58 24.34 -1.80
CA GLY A 138 -22.77 23.05 -2.45
C GLY A 138 -22.83 21.96 -1.39
N GLU A 139 -23.93 21.21 -1.36
CA GLU A 139 -24.06 19.98 -0.59
C GLU A 139 -23.17 18.89 -1.21
N THR A 140 -21.85 19.09 -1.24
CA THR A 140 -20.91 18.11 -1.78
C THR A 140 -19.87 17.77 -0.73
N ASP A 141 -19.92 16.54 -0.26
CA ASP A 141 -18.89 16.00 0.62
C ASP A 141 -17.59 15.80 -0.16
N LEU A 142 -16.46 15.82 0.53
CA LEU A 142 -15.15 15.66 -0.07
C LEU A 142 -14.39 14.49 0.56
N GLU A 143 -13.88 13.59 -0.27
CA GLU A 143 -12.95 12.52 0.12
C GLU A 143 -11.67 12.61 -0.70
N VAL A 144 -10.53 12.75 -0.03
CA VAL A 144 -9.23 12.89 -0.68
C VAL A 144 -8.26 11.82 -0.19
N ALA A 145 -7.55 11.17 -1.11
CA ALA A 145 -6.42 10.32 -0.77
C ALA A 145 -5.13 10.90 -1.34
N VAL A 146 -4.09 10.95 -0.50
CA VAL A 146 -2.77 11.47 -0.88
C VAL A 146 -1.76 10.31 -0.90
N ALA A 147 -1.24 9.98 -2.07
CA ALA A 147 -0.12 9.05 -2.24
C ALA A 147 1.20 9.80 -2.03
N LEU A 148 1.93 9.40 -1.00
CA LEU A 148 3.11 10.09 -0.48
C LEU A 148 4.35 9.23 -0.70
N ASP A 149 5.23 9.69 -1.60
CA ASP A 149 6.52 9.06 -1.83
C ASP A 149 7.46 9.24 -0.64
N LEU A 150 7.87 8.12 -0.04
CA LEU A 150 8.85 8.06 1.04
C LEU A 150 10.12 7.32 0.61
N SER A 151 10.37 7.15 -0.69
CA SER A 151 11.57 6.46 -1.16
C SER A 151 12.87 7.14 -0.71
N GLY A 152 13.99 6.41 -0.74
CA GLY A 152 15.28 6.92 -0.26
C GLY A 152 15.75 8.20 -0.96
N SER A 153 15.34 8.45 -2.21
CA SER A 153 15.61 9.70 -2.94
C SER A 153 14.98 10.92 -2.29
N MET A 154 13.92 10.76 -1.47
CA MET A 154 13.29 11.84 -0.70
C MET A 154 14.16 12.37 0.44
N ALA A 155 15.27 11.70 0.77
CA ALA A 155 16.26 12.23 1.71
C ALA A 155 17.19 13.28 1.07
N GLN A 156 17.16 13.44 -0.26
CA GLN A 156 18.01 14.39 -0.98
C GLN A 156 17.64 15.84 -0.69
N SER A 157 18.64 16.71 -0.72
CA SER A 157 18.47 18.16 -0.55
C SER A 157 17.99 18.84 -1.82
N ILE A 158 17.08 19.79 -1.67
CA ILE A 158 16.57 20.71 -2.70
C ILE A 158 16.67 22.16 -2.19
N PRO A 159 16.62 23.16 -3.07
CA PRO A 159 16.51 24.56 -2.64
C PRO A 159 15.23 24.78 -1.83
N ASP A 160 15.29 25.57 -0.75
CA ASP A 160 14.11 25.89 0.07
C ASP A 160 13.22 26.99 -0.54
N GLY A 161 13.73 27.74 -1.52
CA GLY A 161 13.07 28.90 -2.15
C GLY A 161 13.38 30.25 -1.48
N ARG A 162 14.14 30.25 -0.39
CA ARG A 162 14.49 31.42 0.43
C ARG A 162 16.01 31.66 0.53
N GLY A 163 16.77 31.05 -0.37
CA GLY A 163 18.24 31.14 -0.41
C GLY A 163 18.97 30.09 0.42
N GLY A 164 18.25 29.09 0.98
CA GLY A 164 18.80 27.97 1.72
C GLY A 164 18.51 26.61 1.07
N THR A 165 18.69 25.53 1.85
CA THR A 165 18.42 24.15 1.42
C THR A 165 17.59 23.42 2.46
N THR A 166 16.79 22.46 1.99
CA THR A 166 15.97 21.57 2.81
C THR A 166 15.93 20.19 2.16
N THR A 167 15.46 19.16 2.85
CA THR A 167 15.27 17.84 2.22
C THR A 167 13.90 17.75 1.56
N LYS A 168 13.77 16.97 0.48
CA LYS A 168 12.49 16.72 -0.19
C LYS A 168 11.41 16.23 0.79
N ILE A 169 11.77 15.31 1.69
CA ILE A 169 10.86 14.80 2.72
C ILE A 169 10.45 15.90 3.72
N ALA A 170 11.35 16.79 4.13
CA ALA A 170 10.99 17.89 5.02
C ALA A 170 10.03 18.88 4.35
N SER A 171 10.26 19.20 3.07
CA SER A 171 9.31 20.01 2.29
C SER A 171 7.96 19.35 2.12
N LEU A 172 7.92 18.03 1.88
CA LEU A 172 6.65 17.28 1.81
C LEU A 172 5.87 17.37 3.11
N LYS A 173 6.55 17.25 4.27
CA LYS A 173 5.88 17.41 5.57
C LYS A 173 5.26 18.80 5.72
N THR A 174 5.99 19.85 5.39
CA THR A 174 5.48 21.23 5.47
C THR A 174 4.26 21.42 4.57
N ALA A 175 4.38 21.08 3.28
CA ALA A 175 3.31 21.23 2.30
C ALA A 175 2.07 20.39 2.64
N LEU A 176 2.26 19.16 3.13
CA LEU A 176 1.16 18.30 3.56
C LEU A 176 0.43 18.87 4.79
N ASN A 177 1.17 19.40 5.77
CA ASN A 177 0.56 20.05 6.94
C ASN A 177 -0.28 21.27 6.52
N GLU A 178 0.20 22.11 5.60
CA GLU A 178 -0.55 23.25 5.05
C GLU A 178 -1.82 22.80 4.30
N MET A 179 -1.72 21.74 3.47
CA MET A 179 -2.86 21.16 2.79
C MET A 179 -3.91 20.60 3.76
N ILE A 180 -3.49 19.90 4.83
CA ILE A 180 -4.38 19.38 5.87
C ILE A 180 -5.17 20.53 6.51
N GLU A 181 -4.50 21.65 6.81
CA GLU A 181 -5.13 22.81 7.44
C GLU A 181 -6.21 23.44 6.55
N LEU A 182 -5.93 23.56 5.25
CA LEU A 182 -6.82 24.18 4.27
C LEU A 182 -7.98 23.27 3.85
N LEU A 183 -7.76 21.96 3.75
CA LEU A 183 -8.72 21.04 3.15
C LEU A 183 -9.66 20.40 4.16
N VAL A 184 -9.13 20.01 5.32
CA VAL A 184 -9.90 19.26 6.33
C VAL A 184 -10.57 20.25 7.27
N GLN A 185 -11.89 20.29 7.30
CA GLN A 185 -12.64 21.19 8.16
C GLN A 185 -12.68 20.73 9.62
N ASN A 186 -12.86 21.69 10.53
CA ASN A 186 -13.10 21.41 11.94
C ASN A 186 -14.54 20.95 12.20
N ASP A 187 -15.51 21.58 11.52
CA ASP A 187 -16.88 21.11 11.47
C ASP A 187 -17.07 20.21 10.25
N GLN A 188 -17.86 19.15 10.39
CA GLN A 188 -18.09 18.13 9.35
C GLN A 188 -19.60 18.00 9.09
N SER A 189 -20.34 19.10 9.31
CA SER A 189 -21.77 19.24 9.14
C SER A 189 -22.06 20.60 8.50
N PRO A 190 -23.00 20.71 7.54
CA PRO A 190 -23.79 19.62 6.95
C PRO A 190 -22.99 18.72 6.00
N THR A 191 -21.81 19.16 5.53
CA THR A 191 -20.91 18.39 4.66
C THR A 191 -19.57 18.10 5.33
N TYR A 192 -18.90 17.02 4.90
CA TYR A 192 -17.62 16.59 5.46
C TYR A 192 -16.46 16.73 4.46
N SER A 193 -15.24 16.71 4.99
CA SER A 193 -13.98 16.67 4.26
C SER A 193 -13.05 15.63 4.90
N LYS A 194 -12.96 14.44 4.30
CA LYS A 194 -12.12 13.36 4.81
C LYS A 194 -10.85 13.25 3.99
N MET A 195 -9.75 12.95 4.69
CA MET A 195 -8.46 12.69 4.07
C MET A 195 -7.96 11.31 4.45
N ALA A 196 -7.38 10.61 3.48
CA ALA A 196 -6.62 9.39 3.63
C ALA A 196 -5.17 9.64 3.23
N LEU A 197 -4.23 9.04 3.95
CA LEU A 197 -2.80 9.15 3.66
C LEU A 197 -2.26 7.78 3.29
N VAL A 198 -1.52 7.72 2.18
CA VAL A 198 -0.85 6.52 1.70
C VAL A 198 0.65 6.78 1.60
N PRO A 199 1.39 6.64 2.72
CA PRO A 199 2.83 6.54 2.67
C PRO A 199 3.24 5.31 1.87
N TYR A 200 4.09 5.48 0.87
CA TYR A 200 4.64 4.37 0.09
C TYR A 200 6.15 4.53 -0.10
N SER A 201 6.84 3.40 -0.20
CA SER A 201 8.24 3.33 -0.61
C SER A 201 8.30 2.23 -1.66
N GLN A 202 9.01 1.13 -1.43
CA GLN A 202 9.00 -0.05 -2.30
C GLN A 202 7.62 -0.72 -2.33
N ALA A 203 6.86 -0.58 -1.24
CA ALA A 203 5.54 -1.16 -1.04
C ALA A 203 4.69 -0.20 -0.18
N VAL A 204 3.48 -0.62 0.18
CA VAL A 204 2.60 0.11 1.12
C VAL A 204 2.42 -0.72 2.38
N ASN A 205 2.63 -0.13 3.56
CA ASN A 205 2.40 -0.81 4.83
C ASN A 205 0.96 -0.60 5.30
N VAL A 206 0.22 -1.69 5.46
CA VAL A 206 -1.20 -1.66 5.83
C VAL A 206 -1.43 -2.02 7.30
N GLY A 207 -0.36 -2.17 8.07
CA GLY A 207 -0.38 -2.45 9.49
C GLY A 207 -1.19 -3.70 9.84
N THR A 208 -2.11 -3.56 10.81
CA THR A 208 -2.96 -4.65 11.30
C THR A 208 -3.95 -5.16 10.25
N TYR A 209 -4.20 -4.40 9.17
CA TYR A 209 -5.10 -4.82 8.09
C TYR A 209 -4.48 -5.85 7.14
N ALA A 210 -3.17 -6.12 7.24
CA ALA A 210 -2.44 -6.96 6.30
C ALA A 210 -3.12 -8.32 6.06
N ASN A 211 -3.38 -9.09 7.12
CA ASN A 211 -4.00 -10.42 6.96
C ASN A 211 -5.41 -10.36 6.38
N ALA A 212 -6.16 -9.28 6.58
CA ALA A 212 -7.48 -9.12 5.99
C ALA A 212 -7.39 -8.88 4.48
N VAL A 213 -6.49 -8.01 4.02
CA VAL A 213 -6.42 -7.62 2.59
C VAL A 213 -5.61 -8.56 1.71
N ARG A 214 -4.55 -9.21 2.23
CA ARG A 214 -3.69 -10.17 1.47
C ARG A 214 -3.92 -11.64 1.85
N GLY A 215 -4.94 -11.90 2.68
CA GLY A 215 -5.21 -13.20 3.25
C GLY A 215 -4.29 -13.57 4.43
N ALA A 216 -4.76 -14.54 5.22
CA ALA A 216 -4.06 -15.02 6.41
C ALA A 216 -2.72 -15.70 6.05
N ILE A 217 -1.77 -15.63 6.99
CA ILE A 217 -0.46 -16.26 6.87
C ILE A 217 -0.40 -17.51 7.73
N VAL A 218 0.14 -18.58 7.16
CA VAL A 218 0.46 -19.78 7.92
C VAL A 218 1.65 -19.48 8.84
N GLN A 219 1.36 -19.41 10.14
CA GLN A 219 2.35 -19.13 11.17
C GLN A 219 3.17 -20.37 11.52
N PRO A 220 4.41 -20.22 12.02
CA PRO A 220 5.19 -21.34 12.51
C PRO A 220 4.48 -22.05 13.67
N THR A 221 4.56 -23.38 13.71
CA THR A 221 4.04 -24.18 14.82
C THR A 221 5.16 -24.54 15.80
N ALA A 222 4.83 -24.59 17.09
CA ALA A 222 5.80 -24.91 18.13
C ALA A 222 6.23 -26.39 18.05
N ILE A 223 7.51 -26.65 18.31
CA ILE A 223 8.05 -27.99 18.48
C ILE A 223 8.01 -28.32 19.97
N SER A 224 7.44 -29.48 20.32
CA SER A 224 7.37 -29.94 21.70
C SER A 224 8.37 -31.06 21.99
N ASN A 225 8.81 -31.80 20.97
CA ASN A 225 9.78 -32.88 21.13
C ASN A 225 10.48 -33.20 19.81
N ILE A 226 11.74 -33.64 19.89
CA ILE A 226 12.47 -34.23 18.76
C ILE A 226 13.17 -35.50 19.27
N THR A 227 12.78 -36.67 18.73
CA THR A 227 13.39 -37.95 19.11
C THR A 227 13.33 -38.96 17.96
N TRP A 228 14.28 -39.88 17.94
CA TRP A 228 14.30 -41.02 17.01
C TRP A 228 13.91 -42.34 17.68
N SER A 229 13.85 -42.36 19.02
CA SER A 229 13.70 -43.55 19.83
C SER A 229 12.57 -43.43 20.84
N THR A 230 12.06 -44.58 21.27
CA THR A 230 11.08 -44.72 22.34
C THR A 230 11.59 -45.67 23.42
N GLY A 231 11.31 -45.36 24.68
CA GLY A 231 11.80 -46.09 25.84
C GLY A 231 13.29 -45.89 26.12
N THR A 232 13.78 -46.53 27.18
CA THR A 232 15.18 -46.47 27.61
C THR A 232 16.03 -47.49 26.86
N ALA A 233 17.23 -47.09 26.42
CA ALA A 233 18.23 -47.99 25.87
C ALA A 233 18.51 -49.15 26.84
N LYS A 234 18.57 -50.37 26.31
CA LYS A 234 18.81 -51.59 27.09
C LYS A 234 20.26 -52.02 26.91
N THR A 235 20.92 -52.33 28.02
CA THR A 235 22.28 -52.89 28.01
C THR A 235 22.25 -54.33 27.49
N ILE A 236 23.05 -54.61 26.47
CA ILE A 236 23.24 -55.93 25.88
C ILE A 236 24.27 -56.69 26.71
N THR A 237 23.92 -57.87 27.20
CA THR A 237 24.80 -58.77 27.95
C THR A 237 25.20 -60.02 27.16
N GLY A 238 24.65 -60.21 25.96
CA GLY A 238 25.07 -61.25 25.04
C GLY A 238 24.54 -61.03 23.62
N ALA A 239 25.32 -61.41 22.61
CA ALA A 239 24.93 -61.38 21.20
C ALA A 239 25.50 -62.61 20.47
N ALA A 240 24.72 -63.67 20.34
CA ALA A 240 25.21 -64.95 19.84
C ALA A 240 24.20 -65.65 18.93
N ARG A 241 24.69 -66.53 18.07
CA ARG A 241 23.88 -67.43 17.26
C ARG A 241 23.80 -68.79 17.95
N SER A 242 22.63 -69.43 17.92
CA SER A 242 22.48 -70.80 18.45
C SER A 242 23.15 -71.85 17.56
N ALA A 243 23.22 -71.58 16.25
CA ALA A 243 23.96 -72.36 15.25
C ALA A 243 24.24 -71.52 14.00
N ASN A 244 25.04 -72.05 13.08
CA ASN A 244 25.18 -71.49 11.73
C ASN A 244 23.79 -71.39 11.07
N ASN A 245 23.60 -70.36 10.24
CA ASN A 245 22.34 -70.06 9.54
C ASN A 245 21.13 -69.69 10.44
N GLN A 246 21.29 -69.62 11.76
CA GLN A 246 20.28 -69.10 12.69
C GLN A 246 20.44 -67.59 12.89
N PRO A 247 19.36 -66.84 13.18
CA PRO A 247 19.47 -65.41 13.47
C PRO A 247 20.30 -65.16 14.74
N VAL A 248 20.93 -63.99 14.81
CA VAL A 248 21.61 -63.53 16.03
C VAL A 248 20.57 -63.26 17.11
N THR A 249 20.77 -63.88 18.28
CA THR A 249 20.00 -63.64 19.49
C THR A 249 20.71 -62.60 20.34
N ILE A 250 20.02 -61.51 20.64
CA ILE A 250 20.46 -60.49 21.59
C ILE A 250 19.88 -60.80 22.96
N THR A 251 20.72 -60.76 23.99
CA THR A 251 20.35 -60.88 25.40
C THR A 251 20.55 -59.54 26.10
N THR A 252 19.55 -59.04 26.81
CA THR A 252 19.60 -57.78 27.57
C THR A 252 19.74 -58.02 29.08
N SER A 253 20.30 -57.03 29.79
CA SER A 253 20.47 -57.09 31.25
C SER A 253 19.14 -57.18 32.02
N THR A 254 18.12 -56.49 31.50
CA THR A 254 16.76 -56.39 32.06
C THR A 254 15.73 -56.77 30.99
N ASN A 255 14.45 -56.80 31.36
CA ASN A 255 13.37 -57.04 30.40
C ASN A 255 13.44 -56.00 29.27
N HIS A 256 13.48 -56.49 28.01
CA HIS A 256 13.63 -55.63 26.85
C HIS A 256 12.34 -54.84 26.54
N GLY A 257 11.16 -55.41 26.79
CA GLY A 257 9.85 -54.77 26.52
C GLY A 257 9.50 -54.56 25.04
N PHE A 258 10.39 -54.92 24.11
CA PHE A 258 10.11 -54.95 22.67
C PHE A 258 9.16 -56.08 22.25
N ALA A 259 8.50 -55.90 21.11
CA ALA A 259 7.61 -56.87 20.47
C ALA A 259 8.14 -57.33 19.10
N ASN A 260 7.61 -58.44 18.59
CA ASN A 260 7.87 -58.89 17.22
C ASN A 260 7.51 -57.78 16.21
N GLY A 261 8.40 -57.52 15.26
CA GLY A 261 8.22 -56.48 14.24
C GLY A 261 8.70 -55.09 14.65
N ASP A 262 9.06 -54.86 15.93
CA ASP A 262 9.69 -53.61 16.36
C ASP A 262 11.04 -53.42 15.65
N TYR A 263 11.41 -52.17 15.40
CA TYR A 263 12.73 -51.80 14.86
C TYR A 263 13.64 -51.32 15.98
N VAL A 264 14.89 -51.78 15.97
CA VAL A 264 15.91 -51.44 16.97
C VAL A 264 17.22 -51.03 16.33
N TYR A 265 17.90 -50.08 16.98
CA TYR A 265 19.27 -49.70 16.67
C TYR A 265 20.22 -50.31 17.70
N ILE A 266 21.28 -50.96 17.22
CA ILE A 266 22.28 -51.61 18.08
C ILE A 266 23.63 -50.90 17.94
N SER A 267 24.30 -50.64 19.07
CA SER A 267 25.63 -50.03 19.07
C SER A 267 26.51 -50.53 20.22
N GLY A 268 27.83 -50.42 20.08
CA GLY A 268 28.78 -50.72 21.17
C GLY A 268 28.94 -52.20 21.55
N VAL A 269 28.38 -53.14 20.79
CA VAL A 269 28.56 -54.60 21.01
C VAL A 269 30.01 -54.98 20.69
N ASN A 270 30.69 -55.65 21.62
CA ASN A 270 32.04 -56.15 21.40
C ASN A 270 32.03 -57.64 20.98
N GLY A 271 33.01 -58.04 20.16
CA GLY A 271 33.12 -59.39 19.61
C GLY A 271 32.19 -59.63 18.41
N THR A 272 30.88 -59.54 18.62
CA THR A 272 29.85 -59.61 17.55
C THR A 272 29.65 -58.24 16.90
N THR A 273 30.74 -57.58 16.48
CA THR A 273 30.71 -56.17 16.05
C THR A 273 29.90 -55.92 14.77
N GLN A 274 29.60 -56.97 13.99
CA GLN A 274 28.83 -56.90 12.75
C GLN A 274 27.40 -56.39 12.93
N VAL A 275 26.86 -56.46 14.16
CA VAL A 275 25.53 -55.92 14.50
C VAL A 275 25.55 -54.43 14.85
N ASN A 276 26.72 -53.83 15.08
CA ASN A 276 26.79 -52.43 15.47
C ASN A 276 26.42 -51.47 14.32
N ASN A 277 25.88 -50.32 14.72
CA ASN A 277 25.54 -49.19 13.85
C ASN A 277 24.60 -49.57 12.71
N LYS A 278 23.70 -50.51 12.99
CA LYS A 278 22.69 -51.02 12.05
C LYS A 278 21.32 -51.06 12.71
N ILE A 279 20.31 -50.99 11.85
CA ILE A 279 18.90 -51.11 12.23
C ILE A 279 18.46 -52.54 11.93
N TYR A 280 17.76 -53.16 12.87
CA TYR A 280 17.20 -54.49 12.71
C TYR A 280 15.73 -54.47 13.07
N GLN A 281 14.93 -55.21 12.31
CA GLN A 281 13.61 -55.61 12.76
C GLN A 281 13.73 -56.82 13.69
N ILE A 282 12.99 -56.81 14.79
CA ILE A 282 12.93 -57.95 15.72
C ILE A 282 12.09 -59.06 15.10
N ALA A 283 12.68 -60.25 15.00
CA ALA A 283 12.05 -61.43 14.44
C ALA A 283 11.17 -62.15 15.47
N THR A 284 11.74 -62.50 16.63
CA THR A 284 11.02 -63.19 17.71
C THR A 284 11.42 -62.67 19.10
N THR A 285 10.44 -62.58 20.01
CA THR A 285 10.58 -62.17 21.42
C THR A 285 10.00 -63.25 22.36
N ASN A 286 10.57 -64.46 22.32
CA ASN A 286 10.05 -65.60 23.08
C ASN A 286 10.50 -65.63 24.56
N ASP A 287 11.38 -64.72 24.96
CA ASP A 287 11.95 -64.63 26.31
C ASP A 287 12.04 -63.15 26.69
N ALA A 288 11.69 -62.79 27.92
CA ALA A 288 11.65 -61.39 28.36
C ALA A 288 12.99 -60.64 28.25
N LYS A 289 14.12 -61.36 28.17
CA LYS A 289 15.47 -60.81 28.03
C LYS A 289 16.14 -61.19 26.71
N LYS A 290 15.50 -61.97 25.84
CA LYS A 290 16.12 -62.41 24.58
C LYS A 290 15.19 -62.23 23.38
N PHE A 291 15.77 -61.70 22.31
CA PHE A 291 15.10 -61.56 21.02
C PHE A 291 16.05 -61.83 19.87
N THR A 292 15.51 -62.19 18.70
CA THR A 292 16.30 -62.49 17.50
C THR A 292 16.16 -61.39 16.45
N LEU A 293 17.21 -61.20 15.63
CA LEU A 293 17.27 -60.15 14.62
C LEU A 293 16.97 -60.68 13.20
N ASN A 294 16.05 -60.05 12.48
CA ASN A 294 15.85 -60.32 11.05
C ASN A 294 17.09 -59.98 10.23
N GLY A 295 17.34 -60.71 9.14
CA GLY A 295 18.46 -60.44 8.22
C GLY A 295 19.86 -60.82 8.75
N THR A 296 19.94 -61.59 9.83
CA THR A 296 21.22 -62.04 10.43
C THR A 296 21.49 -63.55 10.29
N THR A 297 20.74 -64.22 9.41
CA THR A 297 20.92 -65.65 9.11
C THR A 297 22.11 -65.92 8.19
N THR A 298 22.54 -64.93 7.41
CA THR A 298 23.69 -65.01 6.50
C THR A 298 24.86 -64.15 6.99
N GLY A 299 26.09 -64.61 6.78
CA GLY A 299 27.32 -63.89 7.14
C GLY A 299 28.06 -64.44 8.36
N THR A 300 29.31 -63.97 8.53
CA THR A 300 30.20 -64.35 9.63
C THR A 300 30.07 -63.37 10.77
N PHE A 301 29.67 -63.88 11.94
CA PHE A 301 29.52 -63.10 13.17
C PHE A 301 30.58 -63.56 14.16
N GLY A 302 31.23 -62.59 14.83
CA GLY A 302 32.20 -62.91 15.87
C GLY A 302 31.55 -63.45 17.14
N THR A 303 32.38 -63.90 18.08
CA THR A 303 31.94 -64.32 19.42
C THR A 303 31.83 -63.10 20.31
N TYR A 304 30.68 -62.92 20.97
CA TYR A 304 30.46 -61.83 21.92
C TYR A 304 31.56 -61.75 23.00
N ALA A 305 32.04 -60.55 23.28
CA ALA A 305 33.13 -60.31 24.23
C ALA A 305 32.70 -59.36 25.37
N THR A 306 32.97 -59.75 26.62
CA THR A 306 32.79 -58.93 27.84
C THR A 306 34.09 -58.17 28.17
N PRO A 307 34.08 -57.04 28.92
CA PRO A 307 32.99 -56.47 29.73
C PRO A 307 32.18 -55.36 29.06
N ASN A 308 32.52 -54.94 27.83
CA ASN A 308 31.86 -53.82 27.16
C ASN A 308 30.47 -54.23 26.67
N ALA A 309 29.46 -53.83 27.43
CA ALA A 309 28.07 -54.11 27.14
C ALA A 309 27.54 -53.12 26.10
N GLY A 310 27.15 -53.62 24.94
CA GLY A 310 26.50 -52.80 23.90
C GLY A 310 25.14 -52.27 24.36
N SER A 311 24.52 -51.44 23.54
CA SER A 311 23.17 -50.94 23.76
C SER A 311 22.25 -51.33 22.60
N VAL A 312 21.00 -51.63 22.95
CA VAL A 312 19.90 -51.73 21.99
C VAL A 312 18.81 -50.73 22.36
N THR A 313 18.34 -49.97 21.38
CA THR A 313 17.33 -48.94 21.57
C THR A 313 16.22 -49.11 20.54
N LYS A 314 14.95 -49.08 20.99
CA LYS A 314 13.79 -49.15 20.09
C LYS A 314 13.62 -47.84 19.32
N CYS A 315 13.45 -47.97 18.01
CA CYS A 315 13.21 -46.86 17.12
C CYS A 315 11.73 -46.47 17.15
N LEU A 316 11.48 -45.17 17.01
CA LEU A 316 10.13 -44.63 16.96
C LEU A 316 9.46 -44.90 15.60
N VAL A 317 10.26 -44.91 14.53
CA VAL A 317 9.85 -45.28 13.16
C VAL A 317 10.82 -46.33 12.61
N ALA A 318 10.40 -47.06 11.57
CA ALA A 318 11.19 -48.15 10.99
C ALA A 318 12.58 -47.73 10.49
N THR A 319 12.73 -46.47 10.05
CA THR A 319 13.99 -45.89 9.58
C THR A 319 14.90 -45.39 10.71
N CYS A 320 14.42 -45.39 11.96
CA CYS A 320 15.13 -44.80 13.12
C CYS A 320 15.58 -43.35 12.89
N GLU A 321 14.86 -42.63 12.04
CA GLU A 321 15.05 -41.20 11.79
C GLU A 321 14.41 -40.36 12.89
N LEU A 322 14.81 -39.09 12.95
CA LEU A 322 14.22 -38.13 13.86
C LEU A 322 12.76 -37.87 13.50
N VAL A 323 11.91 -37.99 14.51
CA VAL A 323 10.52 -37.56 14.49
C VAL A 323 10.42 -36.28 15.29
N VAL A 324 9.94 -35.23 14.62
CA VAL A 324 9.61 -33.95 15.25
C VAL A 324 8.14 -33.98 15.64
N THR A 325 7.84 -33.62 16.88
CA THR A 325 6.47 -33.43 17.37
C THR A 325 6.13 -31.94 17.31
N SER A 326 5.17 -31.58 16.47
CA SER A 326 4.63 -30.25 16.33
C SER A 326 3.15 -30.37 15.99
N ASN A 327 2.27 -29.98 16.92
CA ASN A 327 0.84 -30.22 16.78
C ASN A 327 0.24 -29.35 15.67
N ASN A 328 -0.60 -29.95 14.81
CA ASN A 328 -1.28 -29.29 13.70
C ASN A 328 -0.32 -28.52 12.76
N HIS A 329 0.86 -29.09 12.48
CA HIS A 329 1.92 -28.41 11.71
C HIS A 329 1.57 -28.16 10.23
N GLY A 330 0.58 -28.87 9.67
CA GLY A 330 0.07 -28.63 8.32
C GLY A 330 1.06 -28.90 7.17
N LEU A 331 2.18 -29.57 7.45
CA LEU A 331 3.20 -29.90 6.45
C LEU A 331 2.87 -31.21 5.74
N SER A 332 3.08 -31.23 4.43
CA SER A 332 2.90 -32.42 3.59
C SER A 332 4.22 -33.16 3.41
N ILE A 333 4.15 -34.44 3.05
CA ILE A 333 5.32 -35.20 2.61
C ILE A 333 6.01 -34.49 1.42
N ASN A 334 7.34 -34.49 1.41
CA ASN A 334 8.21 -33.77 0.49
C ASN A 334 8.13 -32.24 0.52
N ALA A 335 7.32 -31.64 1.40
CA ALA A 335 7.36 -30.20 1.60
C ALA A 335 8.72 -29.76 2.17
N GLU A 336 9.05 -28.49 1.97
CA GLU A 336 10.22 -27.86 2.57
C GLU A 336 9.82 -27.09 3.83
N ALA A 337 10.62 -27.21 4.88
CA ALA A 337 10.36 -26.57 6.16
C ALA A 337 11.61 -25.91 6.77
N TYR A 338 11.39 -24.75 7.37
CA TYR A 338 12.39 -23.98 8.11
C TYR A 338 12.21 -24.24 9.61
N ILE A 339 13.27 -24.72 10.28
CA ILE A 339 13.26 -25.05 11.71
C ILE A 339 14.21 -24.10 12.45
N THR A 340 13.75 -23.45 13.52
CA THR A 340 14.54 -22.46 14.28
C THR A 340 14.19 -22.49 15.77
N GLY A 341 15.09 -22.04 16.63
CA GLY A 341 14.92 -21.96 18.09
C GLY A 341 14.99 -23.29 18.84
N VAL A 342 15.46 -24.38 18.23
CA VAL A 342 15.61 -25.69 18.88
C VAL A 342 16.81 -25.67 19.82
N VAL A 343 16.61 -26.11 21.08
CA VAL A 343 17.66 -26.24 22.09
C VAL A 343 17.97 -27.72 22.35
N GLY A 344 19.26 -28.04 22.50
CA GLY A 344 19.76 -29.41 22.59
C GLY A 344 20.18 -29.94 21.22
N MET A 345 20.05 -31.24 20.98
CA MET A 345 20.37 -31.90 19.70
C MET A 345 21.82 -31.75 19.20
N ASN A 346 22.72 -31.25 20.06
CA ASN A 346 24.10 -30.96 19.70
C ASN A 346 24.87 -32.23 19.29
N SER A 347 25.72 -32.11 18.28
CA SER A 347 26.54 -33.20 17.74
C SER A 347 28.03 -32.84 17.70
N TYR A 348 28.91 -33.84 17.78
CA TYR A 348 30.38 -33.71 17.77
C TYR A 348 31.04 -34.28 16.50
N SER A 349 30.30 -34.49 15.40
CA SER A 349 30.83 -35.18 14.21
C SER A 349 30.76 -34.35 12.93
N SER A 350 31.88 -34.33 12.19
CA SER A 350 32.11 -33.71 10.87
C SER A 350 31.38 -34.38 9.70
N VAL A 351 30.31 -35.16 9.93
CA VAL A 351 29.61 -35.89 8.86
C VAL A 351 28.57 -34.96 8.23
N SER A 352 28.74 -34.59 6.96
CA SER A 352 27.83 -33.77 6.14
C SER A 352 26.42 -34.40 6.04
N PRO A 353 25.33 -33.75 6.51
CA PRO A 353 23.96 -34.30 6.39
C PRO A 353 23.31 -34.16 5.01
N SER A 354 22.28 -34.97 4.74
CA SER A 354 21.44 -34.95 3.53
C SER A 354 20.30 -33.93 3.62
N TYR A 355 20.65 -32.69 3.91
CA TYR A 355 19.80 -31.50 3.80
C TYR A 355 20.31 -30.74 2.58
N GLU A 356 19.45 -29.98 1.91
CA GLU A 356 19.96 -29.00 0.95
C GLU A 356 20.47 -27.81 1.76
N SER A 357 21.80 -27.75 1.96
CA SER A 357 22.47 -26.60 2.55
C SER A 357 22.46 -25.46 1.56
N TYR A 358 21.70 -24.40 1.83
CA TYR A 358 21.72 -23.17 1.05
C TYR A 358 22.52 -22.11 1.81
N SER A 359 23.81 -22.40 1.94
CA SER A 359 24.80 -21.59 2.65
C SER A 359 26.20 -22.13 2.35
N SER A 360 27.15 -21.25 2.00
CA SER A 360 28.60 -21.55 2.04
C SER A 360 29.14 -21.70 3.47
N VAL A 361 28.26 -21.61 4.49
CA VAL A 361 28.55 -21.96 5.88
C VAL A 361 27.94 -23.33 6.19
N ALA A 362 28.01 -24.27 5.25
CA ALA A 362 28.12 -25.66 5.63
C ALA A 362 29.56 -25.88 6.11
N THR A 363 29.72 -26.06 7.42
CA THR A 363 30.56 -27.15 7.93
C THR A 363 32.07 -27.09 7.72
N ASP A 364 32.66 -25.97 7.29
CA ASP A 364 34.11 -25.84 7.24
C ASP A 364 34.57 -24.48 7.75
N ALA A 365 34.87 -24.41 9.05
CA ALA A 365 35.78 -23.40 9.58
C ALA A 365 37.20 -23.71 9.07
N LYS A 366 37.43 -23.55 7.75
CA LYS A 366 38.78 -23.35 7.26
C LYS A 366 39.17 -21.93 7.63
N ASN A 367 40.13 -21.81 8.54
CA ASN A 367 40.89 -20.57 8.63
C ASN A 367 41.59 -20.31 7.29
N SER A 368 42.05 -19.07 7.09
CA SER A 368 42.75 -18.58 5.90
C SER A 368 44.02 -19.36 5.51
N ASN A 369 44.37 -20.42 6.24
CA ASN A 369 45.55 -21.27 6.06
C ASN A 369 45.21 -22.72 5.65
N GLY A 370 43.97 -23.04 5.27
CA GLY A 370 43.63 -24.35 4.71
C GLY A 370 43.76 -25.55 5.67
N SER A 371 43.86 -25.29 6.99
CA SER A 371 43.80 -26.33 8.02
C SER A 371 42.35 -26.56 8.45
N THR A 372 41.91 -27.82 8.39
CA THR A 372 40.63 -28.25 8.99
C THR A 372 40.71 -28.01 10.49
N ARG A 373 39.97 -27.02 11.01
CA ARG A 373 39.69 -26.99 12.45
C ARG A 373 38.92 -28.28 12.78
N ALA A 374 39.53 -29.15 13.59
CA ALA A 374 38.76 -30.06 14.42
C ALA A 374 37.97 -29.19 15.41
N ASP A 375 36.83 -28.69 14.99
CA ASP A 375 35.95 -27.94 15.85
C ASP A 375 35.30 -28.93 16.84
N ASN A 376 35.80 -28.93 18.06
CA ASN A 376 35.31 -29.71 19.20
C ASN A 376 34.11 -29.02 19.89
N THR A 377 33.44 -28.07 19.24
CA THR A 377 32.22 -27.45 19.76
C THR A 377 30.98 -28.20 19.28
N ALA A 378 30.07 -28.47 20.22
CA ALA A 378 28.86 -29.22 19.97
C ALA A 378 27.87 -28.37 19.14
N TYR A 379 27.50 -28.81 17.94
CA TYR A 379 26.65 -28.02 17.03
C TYR A 379 25.24 -28.61 16.89
N ASN A 380 24.21 -27.76 16.97
CA ASN A 380 22.83 -28.12 16.68
C ASN A 380 22.53 -27.95 15.18
N TRP A 381 22.77 -29.02 14.42
CA TRP A 381 22.61 -29.09 12.96
C TRP A 381 21.16 -29.08 12.46
N ILE A 382 20.17 -29.14 13.35
CA ILE A 382 18.74 -29.03 12.97
C ILE A 382 18.26 -27.59 13.05
N ASN A 383 18.92 -26.79 13.89
CA ASN A 383 18.49 -25.45 14.22
C ASN A 383 19.12 -24.41 13.28
N ASN A 384 18.27 -23.63 12.62
CA ASN A 384 18.71 -22.34 12.09
C ASN A 384 18.93 -21.35 13.24
N ASN A 385 19.96 -20.53 13.14
CA ASN A 385 20.17 -19.42 14.06
C ASN A 385 19.34 -18.21 13.61
N THR A 386 18.77 -17.47 14.54
CA THR A 386 18.00 -16.24 14.24
C THR A 386 18.87 -15.12 13.66
N SER A 387 20.19 -15.22 13.75
CA SER A 387 21.14 -14.32 13.08
C SER A 387 21.54 -14.77 11.66
N ASP A 388 21.01 -15.90 11.19
CA ASP A 388 21.31 -16.44 9.87
C ASP A 388 20.81 -15.49 8.78
N GLN A 389 21.73 -15.12 7.91
CA GLN A 389 21.49 -14.17 6.82
C GLN A 389 20.55 -14.78 5.76
N ASP A 390 19.93 -13.93 4.93
CA ASP A 390 18.95 -14.33 3.89
C ASP A 390 19.51 -15.34 2.85
N TYR A 391 20.81 -15.64 2.90
CA TYR A 391 21.59 -16.52 2.00
C TYR A 391 22.32 -17.66 2.73
N ALA A 392 22.08 -17.86 4.02
CA ALA A 392 22.81 -18.85 4.82
C ALA A 392 21.90 -19.61 5.80
N PHE A 393 21.16 -20.62 5.31
CA PHE A 393 20.17 -21.34 6.15
C PHE A 393 19.99 -22.81 5.74
N LEU A 394 19.28 -23.54 6.61
CA LEU A 394 18.90 -24.94 6.50
C LEU A 394 17.41 -25.07 6.22
N VAL A 395 17.06 -25.83 5.19
CA VAL A 395 15.69 -26.23 4.91
C VAL A 395 15.61 -27.74 4.89
N TRP A 396 14.58 -28.27 5.56
CA TRP A 396 14.35 -29.70 5.70
C TRP A 396 13.27 -30.16 4.72
N LYS A 397 13.58 -31.18 3.92
CA LYS A 397 12.54 -31.95 3.24
C LYS A 397 11.79 -32.78 4.27
N ILE A 398 10.47 -32.72 4.23
CA ILE A 398 9.61 -33.41 5.18
C ILE A 398 9.33 -34.83 4.72
N GLY A 399 9.58 -35.80 5.61
CA GLY A 399 9.31 -37.22 5.38
C GLY A 399 7.86 -37.60 5.66
N ALA A 400 7.65 -38.82 6.13
CA ALA A 400 6.33 -39.28 6.57
C ALA A 400 5.75 -38.34 7.63
N THR A 401 4.46 -38.01 7.50
CA THR A 401 3.76 -37.07 8.40
C THR A 401 2.50 -37.68 9.01
N THR A 402 2.12 -37.16 10.17
CA THR A 402 0.79 -37.26 10.78
C THR A 402 0.27 -35.83 11.00
N THR A 403 -0.87 -35.65 11.67
CA THR A 403 -1.33 -34.31 12.08
C THR A 403 -0.36 -33.60 13.04
N ASN A 404 0.38 -34.37 13.86
CA ASN A 404 1.15 -33.83 14.99
C ASN A 404 2.64 -34.16 14.94
N THR A 405 3.07 -34.96 13.98
CA THR A 405 4.46 -35.40 13.88
C THR A 405 4.91 -35.51 12.44
N PHE A 406 6.19 -35.30 12.21
CA PHE A 406 6.81 -35.57 10.91
C PHE A 406 8.22 -36.11 11.07
N VAL A 407 8.66 -36.91 10.09
CA VAL A 407 10.01 -37.46 10.02
C VAL A 407 10.93 -36.50 9.29
N LEU A 408 12.18 -36.37 9.74
CA LEU A 408 13.26 -35.72 9.02
C LEU A 408 14.10 -36.79 8.29
N PRO A 409 13.97 -36.95 6.97
CA PRO A 409 14.70 -37.97 6.22
C PRO A 409 16.22 -37.79 6.26
N GLY A 410 16.95 -38.91 6.22
CA GLY A 410 18.41 -38.95 6.21
C GLY A 410 19.07 -38.70 7.57
N THR A 411 18.26 -38.53 8.63
CA THR A 411 18.74 -38.29 10.00
C THR A 411 19.02 -39.56 10.80
N ALA A 412 18.84 -40.75 10.21
CA ALA A 412 19.11 -42.00 10.88
C ALA A 412 20.56 -42.10 11.37
N ARG A 413 20.75 -42.65 12.58
CA ARG A 413 22.09 -42.84 13.18
C ARG A 413 23.02 -43.72 12.35
N THR A 414 22.46 -44.60 11.52
CA THR A 414 23.21 -45.42 10.54
C THR A 414 23.98 -44.59 9.52
N ASN A 415 23.60 -43.33 9.31
CA ASN A 415 24.27 -42.40 8.39
C ASN A 415 25.45 -41.66 9.06
N GLY A 416 26.04 -42.25 10.11
CA GLY A 416 27.14 -41.63 10.87
C GLY A 416 26.72 -40.43 11.72
N LYS A 417 25.42 -40.24 11.96
CA LYS A 417 24.87 -39.11 12.71
C LYS A 417 24.83 -39.39 14.20
N ASN A 418 25.50 -38.55 14.99
CA ASN A 418 25.47 -38.60 16.44
C ASN A 418 24.97 -37.27 17.00
N TYR A 419 23.68 -37.19 17.28
CA TYR A 419 23.06 -36.03 17.91
C TYR A 419 22.69 -36.31 19.37
N GLY A 420 22.79 -35.27 20.18
CA GLY A 420 22.37 -35.24 21.58
C GLY A 420 20.84 -35.23 21.71
N THR A 421 20.36 -35.00 22.93
CA THR A 421 18.93 -35.00 23.26
C THR A 421 18.33 -33.63 23.04
N TYR A 422 17.09 -33.57 22.54
CA TYR A 422 16.27 -32.37 22.55
C TYR A 422 15.95 -31.97 24.00
N THR A 423 16.07 -30.68 24.31
CA THR A 423 15.75 -30.19 25.66
C THR A 423 14.49 -29.34 25.68
N SER A 424 14.36 -28.39 24.74
CA SER A 424 13.25 -27.43 24.71
C SER A 424 13.25 -26.59 23.43
N GLY A 425 12.18 -25.80 23.24
CA GLY A 425 12.09 -24.78 22.21
C GLY A 425 11.85 -25.32 20.81
N GLY A 426 11.96 -24.42 19.84
CA GLY A 426 11.83 -24.76 18.44
C GLY A 426 10.48 -24.39 17.85
N THR A 427 10.52 -23.93 16.61
CA THR A 427 9.35 -23.80 15.74
C THR A 427 9.68 -24.38 14.37
N VAL A 428 8.63 -24.79 13.66
CA VAL A 428 8.71 -25.20 12.27
C VAL A 428 7.77 -24.34 11.43
N ALA A 429 8.28 -23.82 10.31
CA ALA A 429 7.53 -23.02 9.36
C ALA A 429 7.59 -23.63 7.97
N CYS A 430 6.48 -23.62 7.23
CA CYS A 430 6.53 -23.83 5.78
C CYS A 430 7.23 -22.65 5.10
N VAL A 431 7.79 -22.88 3.91
CA VAL A 431 8.60 -21.88 3.19
C VAL A 431 8.05 -21.53 1.79
N VAL A 432 6.75 -21.69 1.59
CA VAL A 432 6.06 -21.37 0.31
C VAL A 432 5.28 -20.06 0.42
N GLN A 433 4.84 -19.50 -0.71
CA GLN A 433 4.02 -18.29 -0.71
C GLN A 433 2.75 -18.49 0.14
N GLY A 434 2.48 -17.57 1.06
CA GLY A 434 1.41 -17.68 2.07
C GLY A 434 1.88 -18.13 3.45
N CYS A 435 3.12 -18.62 3.58
CA CYS A 435 3.76 -18.89 4.85
C CYS A 435 4.46 -17.65 5.41
N SER A 436 4.81 -17.68 6.70
CA SER A 436 5.60 -16.61 7.33
C SER A 436 7.01 -16.48 6.76
N GLN A 437 7.51 -17.56 6.16
CA GLN A 437 8.78 -17.66 5.46
C GLN A 437 8.51 -17.96 3.99
N TYR A 438 9.28 -17.36 3.08
CA TYR A 438 9.23 -17.70 1.67
C TYR A 438 10.62 -17.96 1.11
N LEU A 439 10.81 -19.18 0.61
CA LEU A 439 12.00 -19.66 -0.07
C LEU A 439 11.82 -19.49 -1.57
N PHE A 440 12.72 -18.78 -2.22
CA PHE A 440 12.69 -18.54 -3.65
C PHE A 440 14.08 -18.67 -4.27
N THR A 441 14.12 -18.78 -5.59
CA THR A 441 15.37 -18.78 -6.36
C THR A 441 15.70 -17.35 -6.78
N ASN A 442 16.89 -16.88 -6.46
CA ASN A 442 17.48 -15.61 -6.88
C ASN A 442 18.11 -15.77 -8.29
N PRO A 443 18.14 -14.72 -9.12
CA PRO A 443 18.75 -14.80 -10.45
C PRO A 443 20.27 -14.96 -10.42
N TYR A 444 20.93 -14.62 -9.30
CA TYR A 444 22.38 -14.74 -9.16
C TYR A 444 22.75 -16.00 -8.37
N SER A 445 23.47 -16.92 -9.02
CA SER A 445 24.17 -18.00 -8.32
C SER A 445 25.38 -17.40 -7.60
N SER A 446 25.47 -17.50 -6.27
CA SER A 446 26.61 -16.98 -5.51
C SER A 446 27.88 -17.86 -5.58
N THR A 447 28.20 -18.41 -6.75
CA THR A 447 29.48 -19.11 -6.97
C THR A 447 30.67 -18.15 -7.14
N ALA A 448 30.43 -16.84 -7.20
CA ALA A 448 31.43 -15.86 -7.65
C ALA A 448 32.33 -15.24 -6.54
N TRP A 449 32.02 -15.39 -5.24
CA TRP A 449 32.82 -14.73 -4.19
C TRP A 449 33.71 -15.67 -3.36
N TYR A 450 33.44 -16.98 -3.33
CA TYR A 450 34.27 -17.95 -2.61
C TYR A 450 34.71 -19.04 -3.57
N GLY A 451 35.99 -19.02 -3.92
CA GLY A 451 36.61 -20.04 -4.76
C GLY A 451 36.35 -21.45 -4.22
N GLN A 452 35.90 -22.32 -5.12
CA GLN A 452 35.87 -23.78 -4.99
C GLN A 452 34.94 -24.35 -3.90
N ASN A 453 33.66 -24.54 -4.22
CA ASN A 453 32.96 -25.84 -4.24
C ASN A 453 31.46 -25.65 -4.53
N ALA A 454 31.01 -26.27 -5.61
CA ALA A 454 29.73 -26.02 -6.26
C ALA A 454 28.56 -26.75 -5.58
N GLY A 455 27.57 -25.97 -5.14
CA GLY A 455 26.20 -26.36 -4.86
C GLY A 455 25.33 -25.10 -4.99
N ASN A 456 24.14 -25.19 -5.59
CA ASN A 456 23.31 -24.06 -6.00
C ASN A 456 22.98 -23.07 -4.86
N THR A 457 23.75 -21.98 -4.73
CA THR A 457 23.55 -20.95 -3.70
C THR A 457 22.55 -19.86 -4.10
N SER A 458 21.70 -20.13 -5.09
CA SER A 458 20.71 -19.15 -5.58
C SER A 458 19.47 -19.10 -4.70
N LYS A 459 19.28 -20.01 -3.73
CA LYS A 459 18.11 -19.92 -2.85
C LYS A 459 18.24 -18.77 -1.84
N ARG A 460 17.12 -18.09 -1.61
CA ARG A 460 16.98 -17.01 -0.64
C ARG A 460 15.71 -17.20 0.16
N ARG A 461 15.74 -16.75 1.40
CA ARG A 461 14.58 -16.74 2.28
C ARG A 461 14.26 -15.31 2.68
N HIS A 462 13.00 -14.93 2.56
CA HIS A 462 12.49 -13.68 3.13
C HIS A 462 11.32 -13.93 4.07
N VAL A 463 11.13 -13.00 5.01
CA VAL A 463 10.05 -13.04 6.00
C VAL A 463 8.91 -12.17 5.50
N ILE A 464 7.68 -12.63 5.74
CA ILE A 464 6.49 -11.82 5.45
C ILE A 464 6.51 -10.51 6.26
N SER A 465 6.12 -9.41 5.64
CA SER A 465 5.94 -8.12 6.32
C SER A 465 4.46 -7.74 6.43
N THR A 466 4.20 -6.59 7.05
CA THR A 466 2.88 -5.93 7.03
C THR A 466 2.66 -5.11 5.76
N CYS A 467 3.67 -5.00 4.89
CA CYS A 467 3.51 -4.41 3.58
C CYS A 467 2.75 -5.33 2.61
N VAL A 468 2.25 -4.71 1.55
CA VAL A 468 1.53 -5.36 0.45
C VAL A 468 2.05 -4.84 -0.89
N THR A 469 1.86 -5.65 -1.91
CA THR A 469 2.37 -5.41 -3.28
C THR A 469 1.22 -5.41 -4.28
N GLU A 470 1.52 -5.20 -5.56
CA GLU A 470 0.55 -5.30 -6.65
C GLU A 470 -0.20 -6.64 -6.70
N ARG A 471 -1.36 -6.64 -7.38
CA ARG A 471 -2.18 -7.83 -7.58
C ARG A 471 -1.78 -8.54 -8.86
N ASP A 472 -1.87 -9.87 -8.86
CA ASP A 472 -1.71 -10.68 -10.09
C ASP A 472 -3.02 -10.85 -10.87
N VAL A 473 -4.16 -10.63 -10.21
CA VAL A 473 -5.51 -10.75 -10.78
C VAL A 473 -6.29 -9.48 -10.49
N ASN A 474 -7.13 -9.04 -11.44
CA ASN A 474 -7.83 -7.75 -11.38
C ASN A 474 -6.85 -6.58 -11.11
N THR A 475 -5.68 -6.65 -11.74
CA THR A 475 -4.47 -5.85 -11.46
C THR A 475 -4.71 -4.34 -11.38
N PHE A 476 -5.47 -3.78 -12.32
CA PHE A 476 -5.70 -2.33 -12.44
C PHE A 476 -7.16 -1.98 -12.15
N THR A 477 -7.74 -2.59 -11.12
CA THR A 477 -9.14 -2.39 -10.73
C THR A 477 -9.26 -2.13 -9.23
N ASP A 478 -10.42 -1.65 -8.79
CA ASP A 478 -10.78 -1.49 -7.38
C ASP A 478 -11.57 -2.67 -6.82
N ALA A 479 -11.41 -3.87 -7.39
CA ALA A 479 -12.10 -5.07 -6.94
C ALA A 479 -11.88 -5.35 -5.44
N SER A 480 -12.95 -5.79 -4.77
CA SER A 480 -12.93 -6.10 -3.34
C SER A 480 -11.85 -7.12 -2.98
N TYR A 481 -11.10 -6.83 -1.90
CA TYR A 481 -10.07 -7.72 -1.35
C TYR A 481 -10.60 -9.11 -0.94
N LEU A 482 -11.90 -9.23 -0.66
CA LEU A 482 -12.55 -10.49 -0.30
C LEU A 482 -12.59 -11.49 -1.46
N THR A 483 -12.69 -10.97 -2.69
CA THR A 483 -12.71 -11.79 -3.91
C THR A 483 -11.32 -11.87 -4.54
N THR A 484 -10.56 -10.78 -4.46
CA THR A 484 -9.23 -10.68 -5.08
C THR A 484 -8.26 -10.07 -4.08
N PRO A 485 -7.56 -10.87 -3.26
CA PRO A 485 -6.61 -10.35 -2.28
C PRO A 485 -5.48 -9.54 -2.92
N VAL A 486 -4.92 -8.59 -2.17
CA VAL A 486 -3.71 -7.87 -2.59
C VAL A 486 -2.46 -8.74 -2.46
N GLY A 487 -1.39 -8.36 -3.18
CA GLY A 487 -0.11 -9.07 -3.15
C GLY A 487 0.53 -9.07 -1.76
N ARG A 488 1.21 -10.17 -1.43
CA ARG A 488 2.01 -10.29 -0.20
C ARG A 488 3.33 -9.54 -0.38
N ASN A 489 3.98 -9.14 0.71
CA ASN A 489 5.33 -8.59 0.66
C ASN A 489 6.28 -9.41 1.54
N TYR A 490 7.25 -10.04 0.90
CA TYR A 490 8.38 -10.73 1.54
C TYR A 490 9.61 -9.84 1.39
N ALA A 491 9.89 -9.05 2.42
CA ALA A 491 10.93 -8.02 2.36
C ALA A 491 12.30 -8.56 2.74
N SER A 492 13.33 -8.03 2.08
CA SER A 492 14.72 -8.22 2.52
C SER A 492 15.01 -7.37 3.75
N SER A 493 15.89 -7.88 4.62
CA SER A 493 16.48 -7.10 5.72
C SER A 493 17.15 -5.78 5.25
N ASN A 494 17.74 -5.76 4.05
CA ASN A 494 18.41 -4.59 3.47
C ASN A 494 17.48 -3.64 2.71
N ASN A 495 16.21 -4.02 2.49
CA ASN A 495 15.18 -3.18 1.88
C ASN A 495 13.84 -3.46 2.58
N PRO A 496 13.74 -3.16 3.88
CA PRO A 496 12.64 -3.60 4.73
C PRO A 496 11.37 -2.79 4.48
N CYS A 497 10.21 -3.40 4.73
CA CYS A 497 8.92 -2.72 4.71
C CYS A 497 8.96 -1.42 5.53
N LEU A 498 8.42 -0.33 4.97
CA LEU A 498 8.31 0.95 5.66
C LEU A 498 7.56 0.82 7.00
N THR A 499 7.91 1.65 7.97
CA THR A 499 7.27 1.66 9.29
C THR A 499 5.96 2.43 9.31
N ASP A 500 5.85 3.52 8.52
CA ASP A 500 4.64 4.32 8.40
C ASP A 500 3.52 3.49 7.75
N THR A 501 2.35 3.44 8.40
CA THR A 501 1.18 2.72 7.90
C THR A 501 0.24 3.65 7.15
N ILE A 502 -0.57 3.10 6.25
CA ILE A 502 -1.70 3.84 5.69
C ILE A 502 -2.59 4.41 6.80
N LEU A 503 -3.20 5.56 6.51
CA LEU A 503 -4.32 6.10 7.24
C LEU A 503 -5.55 6.07 6.32
N PRO A 504 -6.55 5.19 6.57
CA PRO A 504 -7.84 5.26 5.90
C PRO A 504 -8.50 6.64 6.08
N LEU A 505 -9.56 6.93 5.32
CA LEU A 505 -10.28 8.20 5.43
C LEU A 505 -10.59 8.51 6.90
N THR A 506 -10.26 9.73 7.34
CA THR A 506 -10.55 10.18 8.70
C THR A 506 -12.02 9.98 9.05
N ALA A 507 -12.31 9.49 10.25
CA ALA A 507 -13.70 9.30 10.69
C ALA A 507 -14.43 10.63 10.82
N THR A 508 -15.74 10.68 10.54
CA THR A 508 -16.54 11.83 10.99
C THR A 508 -16.60 11.87 12.51
N LYS A 509 -16.66 13.08 13.07
CA LYS A 509 -16.68 13.41 14.49
C LYS A 509 -17.50 12.40 15.33
N GLY A 510 -16.84 11.60 16.16
CA GLY A 510 -17.50 10.78 17.17
C GLY A 510 -17.67 11.56 18.49
N ALA A 511 -18.89 12.02 18.79
CA ALA A 511 -19.48 12.37 20.09
C ALA A 511 -18.72 13.18 21.18
N ASN A 512 -17.44 13.55 21.03
CA ASN A 512 -16.72 14.38 22.01
C ASN A 512 -16.06 15.58 21.33
N LEU A 513 -16.58 16.76 21.67
CA LEU A 513 -16.51 18.01 20.93
C LEU A 513 -15.20 18.82 21.13
N ALA A 514 -14.22 18.33 21.88
CA ALA A 514 -13.18 19.21 22.47
C ALA A 514 -11.83 19.23 21.74
N THR A 515 -11.53 18.29 20.82
CA THR A 515 -10.31 18.32 20.00
C THR A 515 -10.59 17.72 18.63
N ASN A 516 -10.16 18.37 17.55
CA ASN A 516 -10.32 17.82 16.21
C ASN A 516 -9.37 16.63 16.01
N LEU A 517 -9.82 15.44 16.40
CA LEU A 517 -9.07 14.20 16.28
C LEU A 517 -8.62 13.92 14.84
N ASN A 518 -9.30 14.46 13.82
CA ASN A 518 -8.96 14.21 12.41
C ASN A 518 -7.69 14.97 12.00
N LYS A 519 -7.66 16.31 12.18
CA LYS A 519 -6.47 17.11 11.91
C LYS A 519 -5.29 16.65 12.75
N ALA A 520 -5.48 16.47 14.07
CA ALA A 520 -4.41 16.03 14.95
C ALA A 520 -3.82 14.67 14.52
N THR A 521 -4.65 13.72 14.09
CA THR A 521 -4.17 12.42 13.57
C THR A 521 -3.40 12.59 12.26
N LEU A 522 -3.92 13.40 11.32
CA LEU A 522 -3.28 13.67 10.04
C LEU A 522 -1.91 14.37 10.23
N HIS A 523 -1.83 15.41 11.06
CA HIS A 523 -0.58 16.07 11.43
C HIS A 523 0.38 15.11 12.14
N GLY A 524 -0.14 14.24 13.03
CA GLY A 524 0.63 13.20 13.68
C GLY A 524 1.36 12.30 12.67
N VAL A 525 0.63 11.80 11.67
CA VAL A 525 1.22 10.98 10.58
C VAL A 525 2.16 11.80 9.71
N ALA A 526 1.76 13.01 9.28
CA ALA A 526 2.59 13.86 8.43
C ALA A 526 3.95 14.15 9.07
N ASN A 527 3.99 14.37 10.38
CA ASN A 527 5.22 14.71 11.08
C ASN A 527 6.17 13.51 11.27
N THR A 528 5.69 12.26 11.23
CA THR A 528 6.54 11.06 11.40
C THR A 528 7.18 10.55 10.13
N LEU A 529 6.68 10.95 8.95
CA LEU A 529 7.13 10.42 7.66
C LEU A 529 8.66 10.43 7.51
N ALA A 530 9.26 9.33 7.07
CA ALA A 530 10.71 9.23 6.89
C ALA A 530 11.06 8.62 5.54
N ALA A 531 12.05 9.23 4.87
CA ALA A 531 12.57 8.73 3.60
C ALA A 531 13.38 7.43 3.82
N THR A 532 13.01 6.35 3.12
CA THR A 532 13.63 5.03 3.21
C THR A 532 13.29 4.16 2.01
N GLY A 533 14.11 3.14 1.75
CA GLY A 533 13.82 2.10 0.77
C GLY A 533 13.86 2.55 -0.70
N SER A 534 13.21 1.77 -1.55
CA SER A 534 13.10 1.98 -2.99
C SER A 534 11.71 2.53 -3.37
N THR A 535 11.26 2.46 -4.63
CA THR A 535 10.06 3.20 -5.05
C THR A 535 9.14 2.34 -5.93
N GLY A 536 8.02 1.90 -5.36
CA GLY A 536 6.92 1.20 -6.00
C GLY A 536 5.71 2.11 -6.15
N GLY A 537 5.84 3.18 -6.95
CA GLY A 537 4.81 4.21 -7.09
C GLY A 537 3.44 3.71 -7.54
N GLN A 538 3.42 2.69 -8.40
CA GLN A 538 2.20 2.00 -8.82
C GLN A 538 1.41 1.43 -7.63
N ILE A 539 2.10 0.97 -6.58
CA ILE A 539 1.46 0.42 -5.38
C ILE A 539 0.86 1.56 -4.56
N GLY A 540 1.57 2.69 -4.43
CA GLY A 540 1.07 3.90 -3.78
C GLY A 540 -0.20 4.44 -4.44
N VAL A 541 -0.21 4.54 -5.78
CA VAL A 541 -1.36 5.00 -6.56
C VAL A 541 -2.55 4.04 -6.43
N ALA A 542 -2.31 2.73 -6.53
CA ALA A 542 -3.35 1.73 -6.33
C ALA A 542 -3.98 1.82 -4.93
N TRP A 543 -3.17 1.99 -3.88
CA TRP A 543 -3.68 2.10 -2.51
C TRP A 543 -4.42 3.40 -2.23
N ALA A 544 -4.00 4.52 -2.83
CA ALA A 544 -4.77 5.75 -2.75
C ALA A 544 -6.15 5.59 -3.40
N TRP A 545 -6.25 4.84 -4.49
CA TRP A 545 -7.55 4.49 -5.07
C TRP A 545 -8.36 3.53 -4.18
N TYR A 546 -7.73 2.51 -3.60
CA TYR A 546 -8.40 1.56 -2.70
C TYR A 546 -9.00 2.25 -1.47
N LEU A 547 -8.34 3.28 -0.93
CA LEU A 547 -8.84 4.09 0.17
C LEU A 547 -9.95 5.07 -0.22
N LEU A 548 -10.26 5.23 -1.52
CA LEU A 548 -11.39 6.03 -2.02
C LEU A 548 -12.50 5.19 -2.64
N SER A 549 -12.28 3.89 -2.85
CA SER A 549 -13.22 3.01 -3.54
C SER A 549 -14.21 2.35 -2.57
N ALA A 550 -15.50 2.59 -2.85
CA ALA A 550 -16.60 1.86 -2.22
C ALA A 550 -16.73 0.41 -2.71
N ASN A 551 -16.08 0.03 -3.82
CA ASN A 551 -16.00 -1.37 -4.27
C ASN A 551 -14.93 -2.14 -3.50
N PHE A 552 -13.78 -1.52 -3.26
CA PHE A 552 -12.72 -2.13 -2.47
C PHE A 552 -13.15 -2.30 -1.02
N ASN A 553 -13.72 -1.22 -0.43
CA ASN A 553 -14.36 -1.17 0.89
C ASN A 553 -13.64 -2.01 1.96
N GLY A 554 -12.39 -1.63 2.22
CA GLY A 554 -11.47 -2.40 3.04
C GLY A 554 -11.90 -2.61 4.51
N PRO A 555 -11.09 -3.36 5.27
CA PRO A 555 -11.41 -3.80 6.63
C PRO A 555 -11.29 -2.71 7.71
N TRP A 556 -11.32 -1.43 7.34
CA TRP A 556 -11.25 -0.29 8.24
C TRP A 556 -12.62 0.01 8.91
N PRO A 557 -12.63 0.82 9.99
CA PRO A 557 -13.85 1.22 10.68
C PRO A 557 -14.89 1.81 9.74
N VAL A 558 -16.17 1.64 10.07
CA VAL A 558 -17.30 2.08 9.22
C VAL A 558 -17.23 3.58 8.91
N ALA A 559 -16.86 4.42 9.88
CA ALA A 559 -16.74 5.87 9.70
C ALA A 559 -15.63 6.28 8.71
N SER A 560 -14.66 5.40 8.47
CA SER A 560 -13.54 5.57 7.54
C SER A 560 -13.80 4.94 6.17
N ARG A 561 -15.00 4.38 5.94
CA ARG A 561 -15.34 3.79 4.65
C ARG A 561 -15.64 4.87 3.61
N PRO A 562 -15.13 4.73 2.38
CA PRO A 562 -15.45 5.66 1.31
C PRO A 562 -16.93 5.60 0.98
N ALA A 563 -17.54 6.76 0.76
CA ALA A 563 -18.91 6.84 0.27
C ALA A 563 -19.04 6.24 -1.14
N SER A 564 -20.22 5.69 -1.46
CA SER A 564 -20.59 5.39 -2.84
C SER A 564 -20.66 6.67 -3.67
N ARG A 565 -20.43 6.58 -4.98
CA ARG A 565 -20.64 7.72 -5.89
C ARG A 565 -22.09 8.17 -5.99
N THR A 566 -23.01 7.25 -5.74
CA THR A 566 -24.45 7.53 -5.74
C THR A 566 -24.95 7.93 -4.35
N ALA A 567 -24.04 8.33 -3.45
CA ALA A 567 -24.42 8.84 -2.15
C ALA A 567 -25.16 10.18 -2.30
N THR A 568 -26.01 10.47 -1.31
CA THR A 568 -26.74 11.73 -1.19
C THR A 568 -26.45 12.27 0.21
N PRO A 569 -25.83 13.45 0.36
CA PRO A 569 -25.36 14.35 -0.71
C PRO A 569 -24.27 13.74 -1.62
N PRO A 570 -24.08 14.25 -2.86
CA PRO A 570 -23.01 13.80 -3.75
C PRO A 570 -21.63 13.98 -3.11
N VAL A 571 -20.68 13.12 -3.47
CA VAL A 571 -19.32 13.13 -2.90
C VAL A 571 -18.28 13.36 -3.99
N ALA A 572 -17.56 14.47 -3.91
CA ALA A 572 -16.37 14.73 -4.70
C ALA A 572 -15.22 13.86 -4.19
N LYS A 573 -14.55 13.16 -5.10
CA LYS A 573 -13.40 12.31 -4.79
C LYS A 573 -12.17 12.78 -5.55
N ALA A 574 -11.07 12.98 -4.82
CA ALA A 574 -9.80 13.39 -5.42
C ALA A 574 -8.63 12.53 -4.94
N LEU A 575 -7.70 12.27 -5.85
CA LEU A 575 -6.46 11.56 -5.57
C LEU A 575 -5.30 12.49 -5.88
N VAL A 576 -4.45 12.73 -4.90
CA VAL A 576 -3.22 13.53 -5.06
C VAL A 576 -2.02 12.59 -5.06
N ILE A 577 -1.30 12.55 -6.17
CA ILE A 577 -0.08 11.73 -6.34
C ILE A 577 1.11 12.66 -6.22
N MET A 578 2.02 12.35 -5.30
CA MET A 578 3.27 13.07 -5.16
C MET A 578 4.45 12.10 -5.28
N THR A 579 5.44 12.45 -6.10
CA THR A 579 6.68 11.68 -6.27
C THR A 579 7.83 12.56 -6.76
N ASP A 580 9.07 12.12 -6.51
CA ASP A 580 10.27 12.67 -7.13
C ASP A 580 10.75 11.86 -8.37
N GLY A 581 9.87 10.99 -8.88
CA GLY A 581 9.94 10.44 -10.22
C GLY A 581 10.81 9.19 -10.39
N GLU A 582 11.15 8.45 -9.34
CA GLU A 582 12.03 7.27 -9.44
C GLU A 582 11.32 5.94 -9.30
N TYR A 583 10.37 5.62 -10.17
CA TYR A 583 9.61 4.36 -10.10
C TYR A 583 10.44 3.15 -10.54
N ASN A 584 10.93 2.36 -9.58
CA ASN A 584 11.93 1.31 -9.84
C ASN A 584 11.52 -0.10 -9.39
N SER A 585 10.67 -0.24 -8.37
CA SER A 585 10.38 -1.54 -7.74
C SER A 585 9.08 -2.17 -8.23
N ILE A 586 9.18 -3.39 -8.75
CA ILE A 586 8.06 -4.24 -9.18
C ILE A 586 8.22 -5.65 -8.58
N TYR A 587 7.14 -6.40 -8.46
CA TYR A 587 7.07 -7.61 -7.66
C TYR A 587 6.68 -8.84 -8.45
N ARG A 588 7.12 -9.99 -7.95
CA ARG A 588 6.69 -11.31 -8.36
C ARG A 588 6.62 -12.20 -7.12
N ASN A 589 5.47 -12.85 -6.91
CA ASN A 589 5.21 -13.68 -5.73
C ASN A 589 5.51 -12.96 -4.39
N GLY A 590 5.40 -11.63 -4.37
CA GLY A 590 5.65 -10.78 -3.22
C GLY A 590 7.12 -10.47 -2.92
N VAL A 591 8.05 -10.84 -3.79
CA VAL A 591 9.47 -10.46 -3.74
C VAL A 591 9.77 -9.52 -4.90
N ILE A 592 10.71 -8.58 -4.74
CA ILE A 592 11.14 -7.69 -5.83
C ILE A 592 11.65 -8.54 -7.00
N ALA A 593 11.07 -8.32 -8.19
CA ALA A 593 11.35 -9.10 -9.39
C ALA A 593 12.71 -8.73 -10.01
N GLN A 594 13.37 -9.68 -10.68
CA GLN A 594 14.69 -9.47 -11.29
C GLN A 594 14.73 -8.37 -12.36
N ASN A 595 13.59 -8.05 -12.96
CA ASN A 595 13.46 -7.00 -13.97
C ASN A 595 13.06 -5.63 -13.38
N SER A 596 13.14 -5.47 -12.06
CA SER A 596 13.11 -4.16 -11.41
C SER A 596 14.34 -3.33 -11.82
N THR A 597 14.21 -2.01 -11.81
CA THR A 597 15.27 -1.13 -12.29
C THR A 597 16.24 -0.74 -11.17
N SER A 598 17.27 0.05 -11.51
CA SER A 598 18.26 0.51 -10.53
C SER A 598 17.59 1.27 -9.39
N GLY A 599 17.99 0.97 -8.15
CA GLY A 599 17.42 1.54 -6.94
C GLY A 599 16.50 0.60 -6.15
N SER A 600 16.10 -0.55 -6.72
CA SER A 600 15.20 -1.53 -6.08
C SER A 600 15.84 -2.47 -5.06
N GLY A 601 16.90 -2.02 -4.39
CA GLY A 601 17.69 -2.82 -3.46
C GLY A 601 18.66 -3.79 -4.15
N SER A 602 19.22 -4.70 -3.36
CA SER A 602 20.27 -5.62 -3.81
C SER A 602 19.71 -6.71 -4.74
N GLY A 603 20.38 -6.94 -5.87
CA GLY A 603 20.09 -8.05 -6.78
C GLY A 603 20.13 -9.42 -6.09
N TYR A 604 20.91 -9.57 -5.01
CA TYR A 604 20.98 -10.79 -4.19
C TYR A 604 19.74 -11.07 -3.34
N SER A 605 18.79 -10.14 -3.28
CA SER A 605 17.51 -10.26 -2.57
C SER A 605 16.32 -10.35 -3.52
N MET A 606 16.54 -10.37 -4.83
CA MET A 606 15.47 -10.41 -5.84
C MET A 606 15.06 -11.84 -6.19
N ILE A 607 13.82 -12.05 -6.61
CA ILE A 607 13.38 -13.33 -7.17
C ILE A 607 13.79 -13.42 -8.64
N GLY A 608 14.27 -14.59 -9.06
CA GLY A 608 14.75 -14.88 -10.42
C GLY A 608 13.63 -15.06 -11.45
N GLU A 609 12.54 -14.32 -11.27
CA GLU A 609 11.37 -14.30 -12.12
C GLU A 609 11.00 -12.86 -12.44
N ASN A 610 10.47 -12.62 -13.63
CA ASN A 610 9.97 -11.29 -14.03
C ASN A 610 8.60 -11.00 -13.42
N ALA A 611 8.33 -9.73 -13.15
CA ALA A 611 6.99 -9.25 -12.87
C ALA A 611 6.06 -9.52 -14.08
N ASN A 612 4.79 -9.80 -13.80
CA ASN A 612 3.75 -10.08 -14.79
C ASN A 612 3.06 -8.81 -15.31
N ASN A 613 3.06 -7.72 -14.53
CA ASN A 613 2.24 -6.54 -14.77
C ASN A 613 2.94 -5.43 -15.56
N GLY A 614 4.14 -5.68 -16.07
CA GLY A 614 4.97 -4.67 -16.73
C GLY A 614 5.74 -3.78 -15.74
N SER A 615 6.35 -2.72 -16.25
CA SER A 615 7.12 -1.76 -15.45
C SER A 615 6.22 -0.94 -14.51
N SER A 616 6.83 -0.37 -13.47
CA SER A 616 6.12 0.50 -12.51
C SER A 616 5.45 1.71 -13.19
N TYR A 617 6.09 2.28 -14.23
CA TYR A 617 5.51 3.37 -15.03
C TYR A 617 4.27 2.93 -15.82
N GLU A 618 4.34 1.79 -16.50
CA GLU A 618 3.22 1.24 -17.28
C GLU A 618 2.04 0.91 -16.36
N GLN A 619 2.31 0.27 -15.22
CA GLN A 619 1.29 -0.04 -14.22
C GLN A 619 0.62 1.23 -13.70
N THR A 620 1.40 2.28 -13.40
CA THR A 620 0.86 3.56 -12.95
C THR A 620 -0.04 4.19 -14.02
N ALA A 621 0.39 4.21 -15.28
CA ALA A 621 -0.42 4.77 -16.37
C ALA A 621 -1.77 4.04 -16.52
N GLN A 622 -1.79 2.70 -16.42
CA GLN A 622 -3.02 1.90 -16.44
C GLN A 622 -3.92 2.19 -15.24
N LEU A 623 -3.35 2.31 -14.04
CA LEU A 623 -4.10 2.69 -12.84
C LEU A 623 -4.72 4.09 -12.99
N CYS A 624 -3.97 5.08 -13.46
CA CYS A 624 -4.48 6.43 -13.66
C CYS A 624 -5.63 6.45 -14.67
N ALA A 625 -5.52 5.70 -15.77
CA ALA A 625 -6.59 5.57 -16.75
C ALA A 625 -7.87 4.95 -16.12
N ALA A 626 -7.71 3.88 -15.34
CA ALA A 626 -8.82 3.23 -14.64
C ALA A 626 -9.47 4.14 -13.60
N ILE A 627 -8.67 4.83 -12.78
CA ILE A 627 -9.12 5.79 -11.76
C ILE A 627 -9.91 6.93 -12.43
N LYS A 628 -9.40 7.50 -13.52
CA LYS A 628 -10.10 8.56 -14.27
C LYS A 628 -11.43 8.09 -14.86
N ALA A 629 -11.48 6.87 -15.40
CA ALA A 629 -12.71 6.28 -15.91
C ALA A 629 -13.79 6.12 -14.83
N THR A 630 -13.38 6.08 -13.57
CA THR A 630 -14.31 6.06 -12.45
C THR A 630 -14.86 7.48 -12.14
N GLY A 631 -14.20 8.56 -12.54
CA GLY A 631 -14.60 9.94 -12.23
C GLY A 631 -13.98 10.49 -10.94
N ILE A 632 -12.91 9.86 -10.45
CA ILE A 632 -12.05 10.46 -9.41
C ILE A 632 -11.12 11.47 -10.09
N THR A 633 -11.02 12.66 -9.53
CA THR A 633 -10.13 13.70 -10.02
C THR A 633 -8.69 13.41 -9.57
N ILE A 634 -7.75 13.32 -10.49
CA ILE A 634 -6.33 13.07 -10.19
C ILE A 634 -5.54 14.37 -10.32
N TYR A 635 -4.83 14.70 -9.24
CA TYR A 635 -3.81 15.73 -9.16
C TYR A 635 -2.44 15.07 -9.05
N THR A 636 -1.45 15.58 -9.76
CA THR A 636 -0.09 15.02 -9.73
C THR A 636 0.92 16.11 -9.43
N VAL A 637 1.86 15.83 -8.52
CA VAL A 637 2.92 16.75 -8.11
C VAL A 637 4.28 16.06 -8.26
N GLY A 638 5.06 16.49 -9.25
CA GLY A 638 6.44 16.06 -9.45
C GLY A 638 7.41 16.95 -8.68
N LEU A 639 8.15 16.41 -7.71
CA LEU A 639 9.12 17.17 -6.91
C LEU A 639 10.54 16.99 -7.46
N ALA A 640 11.14 18.09 -7.93
CA ALA A 640 12.50 18.15 -8.48
C ALA A 640 12.74 17.04 -9.54
N ILE A 641 11.85 17.00 -10.53
CA ILE A 641 11.87 16.02 -11.65
C ILE A 641 12.26 16.67 -12.98
N ASP A 642 12.88 17.85 -12.95
CA ASP A 642 13.20 18.66 -14.13
C ASP A 642 14.10 17.91 -15.15
N ASP A 643 14.93 17.00 -14.66
CA ASP A 643 15.84 16.15 -15.44
C ASP A 643 15.28 14.75 -15.75
N LYS A 644 14.01 14.47 -15.41
CA LYS A 644 13.37 13.15 -15.55
C LYS A 644 12.19 13.20 -16.53
N PRO A 645 12.43 13.20 -17.86
CA PRO A 645 11.38 13.39 -18.86
C PRO A 645 10.29 12.31 -18.82
N VAL A 646 10.65 11.05 -18.55
CA VAL A 646 9.68 9.95 -18.43
C VAL A 646 8.75 10.14 -17.23
N ALA A 647 9.29 10.59 -16.10
CA ALA A 647 8.48 10.89 -14.91
C ALA A 647 7.56 12.08 -15.15
N GLN A 648 8.06 13.16 -15.77
CA GLN A 648 7.22 14.31 -16.10
C GLN A 648 6.06 13.93 -17.03
N GLU A 649 6.33 13.09 -18.03
CA GLU A 649 5.31 12.63 -18.96
C GLU A 649 4.27 11.75 -18.28
N LEU A 650 4.70 10.83 -17.41
CA LEU A 650 3.78 10.03 -16.59
C LEU A 650 2.87 10.94 -15.74
N MET A 651 3.44 11.92 -15.04
CA MET A 651 2.68 12.81 -14.15
C MET A 651 1.66 13.64 -14.94
N ARG A 652 2.07 14.24 -16.06
CA ARG A 652 1.17 14.98 -16.97
C ARG A 652 0.01 14.11 -17.47
N ASN A 653 0.29 12.88 -17.90
CA ASN A 653 -0.72 11.98 -18.46
C ASN A 653 -1.61 11.33 -17.40
N CYS A 654 -1.10 11.18 -16.18
CA CYS A 654 -1.86 10.60 -15.07
C CYS A 654 -2.90 11.60 -14.53
N ALA A 655 -2.59 12.89 -14.50
CA ALA A 655 -3.53 13.94 -14.10
C ALA A 655 -4.84 13.89 -14.92
N SER A 656 -5.94 14.34 -14.32
CA SER A 656 -7.25 14.39 -15.01
C SER A 656 -7.27 15.38 -16.17
N ASP A 657 -6.53 16.47 -16.06
CA ASP A 657 -6.26 17.41 -17.15
C ASP A 657 -4.97 18.18 -16.87
N SER A 658 -4.51 18.98 -17.84
CA SER A 658 -3.24 19.69 -17.78
C SER A 658 -3.15 20.73 -16.65
N THR A 659 -4.27 21.24 -16.13
CA THR A 659 -4.29 22.19 -15.01
C THR A 659 -4.08 21.51 -13.65
N LYS A 660 -4.10 20.17 -13.63
CA LYS A 660 -3.94 19.35 -12.42
C LYS A 660 -2.59 18.63 -12.35
N ALA A 661 -1.71 18.90 -13.31
CA ALA A 661 -0.34 18.43 -13.33
C ALA A 661 0.63 19.53 -12.91
N TYR A 662 1.35 19.31 -11.82
CA TYR A 662 2.26 20.28 -11.23
C TYR A 662 3.69 19.74 -11.15
N VAL A 663 4.65 20.65 -11.26
CA VAL A 663 6.07 20.38 -10.99
C VAL A 663 6.55 21.43 -9.99
N ALA A 664 7.25 20.98 -8.95
CA ALA A 664 7.82 21.83 -7.92
C ALA A 664 9.34 21.59 -7.86
N GLY A 665 10.14 22.61 -8.16
CA GLY A 665 11.61 22.51 -8.09
C GLY A 665 12.19 22.84 -6.70
N THR A 666 11.40 23.43 -5.81
CA THR A 666 11.84 23.92 -4.50
C THR A 666 10.84 23.57 -3.39
N GLY A 667 11.29 23.64 -2.14
CA GLY A 667 10.42 23.44 -0.98
C GLY A 667 9.24 24.42 -0.93
N GLN A 668 9.50 25.71 -1.16
CA GLN A 668 8.44 26.73 -1.23
C GLN A 668 7.47 26.49 -2.40
N ALA A 669 7.97 26.10 -3.58
CA ALA A 669 7.09 25.80 -4.72
C ALA A 669 6.16 24.61 -4.42
N LEU A 670 6.65 23.61 -3.66
CA LEU A 670 5.84 22.46 -3.25
C LEU A 670 4.68 22.89 -2.34
N SER A 671 4.96 23.73 -1.33
CA SER A 671 3.93 24.33 -0.47
C SER A 671 2.88 25.08 -1.29
N THR A 672 3.29 25.98 -2.19
CA THR A 672 2.35 26.73 -3.04
C THR A 672 1.49 25.82 -3.93
N VAL A 673 2.05 24.72 -4.46
CA VAL A 673 1.28 23.74 -5.24
C VAL A 673 0.22 23.05 -4.37
N PHE A 674 0.57 22.63 -3.15
CA PHE A 674 -0.36 21.97 -2.23
C PHE A 674 -1.47 22.92 -1.77
N GLU A 675 -1.15 24.18 -1.49
CA GLU A 675 -2.12 25.24 -1.20
C GLU A 675 -3.09 25.45 -2.37
N HIS A 676 -2.58 25.51 -3.61
CA HIS A 676 -3.39 25.69 -4.80
C HIS A 676 -4.34 24.50 -5.03
N ILE A 677 -3.85 23.25 -4.87
CA ILE A 677 -4.68 22.05 -4.95
C ILE A 677 -5.77 22.09 -3.87
N ALA A 678 -5.43 22.44 -2.63
CA ALA A 678 -6.41 22.55 -1.54
C ALA A 678 -7.49 23.60 -1.86
N GLY A 679 -7.11 24.78 -2.37
CA GLY A 679 -8.05 25.82 -2.79
C GLY A 679 -9.00 25.35 -3.90
N GLN A 680 -8.49 24.65 -4.92
CA GLN A 680 -9.33 24.11 -5.99
C GLN A 680 -10.32 23.06 -5.48
N LEU A 681 -9.88 22.18 -4.57
CA LEU A 681 -10.74 21.16 -3.97
C LEU A 681 -11.80 21.75 -3.03
N SER A 682 -11.47 22.83 -2.32
CA SER A 682 -12.43 23.57 -1.51
C SER A 682 -13.50 24.28 -2.37
N ASN A 683 -13.11 24.83 -3.52
CA ASN A 683 -14.06 25.49 -4.45
C ASN A 683 -15.05 24.53 -5.10
N LEU A 684 -14.72 23.25 -5.26
CA LEU A 684 -15.64 22.21 -5.77
C LEU A 684 -16.86 21.98 -4.87
N ARG A 685 -16.87 22.56 -3.66
CA ARG A 685 -17.96 22.47 -2.68
C ARG A 685 -18.91 23.66 -2.74
N LEU A 686 -18.75 24.60 -3.67
CA LEU A 686 -19.66 25.75 -3.84
C LEU A 686 -20.54 25.50 -5.08
N SER A 687 -21.87 25.48 -4.91
CA SER A 687 -22.81 25.44 -6.04
C SER A 687 -23.31 26.84 -6.39
N ARG A 688 -23.62 27.05 -7.67
CA ARG A 688 -24.33 28.24 -8.16
C ARG A 688 -25.81 28.01 -8.05
#